data_AF-A0A8R1E133-F1
#
_entry.id   AF-A0A8R1E133-F1
#
_cell.length_a   1.000
_cell.length_b   1.000
_cell.length_c   1.000
_cell.angle_alpha   90.00
_cell.angle_beta   90.00
_cell.angle_gamma   90.00
#
_symmetry.space_group_name_H-M   'P 1'
#
loop_
_entity.id
_entity.type
_entity.pdbx_description
1 polymer ?
#
loop_
_entity_poly.entity_id
_entity_poly.type
_entity_poly.pdbx_seq_one_letter_code
_entity_poly.pdbx_strand_id
1 'polypeptide(L)'
;MLHLVSFSCYMCDYNYTRFFNSTDRRPCFGVCNHSACTFCVDKHPDMACRICGQKNAFKSRTVNYVAESVIEDYRKTCIDVYRSWWRGKESGKGTCPVCIEPNRILRLCKKCRESNFVYSVNETPTLFLNSPTDIYKFSSILKCADCVCNKCEHGNENIIKLTTLDNFEYEIKRATLNIVAELLYEQLQISNGTCKLRYLQMLRTCEVLINLSRCRYKEEMPEQLKLIWIDDTYVSMSSRSCKFFIGLNCSPEIEGNVNLVERLLDSLDFQWAEYKSTVGSSCRCTKIWDELVENGYGNEIELQFAKIVMNVRIDDPLKGCLLEFETSDKERRRIEELRQFFEQSYPFKTHLLPSVYCWNKYRGGHCDLFNSTDRKPCICRKCKNSICLKCVQSNFGIKCPFCEAEYNPINWMQRPNKKQLKKLPRTYNHSSKIIELVDFYKTNCVNVYEEWWKGKAVGEGFCMGCFSYSKQLEVCIHCELDYSEGVLKRDADDDFKLAFFAPPSNTPNQRFATRWQCSGCLPRLKSNLELENSVRFENFDNHLEMFRGCNFKTRLSNGCWKFDKKEEPPFTLSIVKLKDIKNSEYITKWSTMDVANRILEAGLKEHQNKQELMRIQRDLSEKTEIYFRRVLVLVLAGDERGEELELELVREINELIENLKVNVCT
;
A
#
# COMPACT_ATOMS: atom_id res chain seq x y z
N MET A 1 -4.41 18.41 26.43
CA MET A 1 -4.23 17.98 25.02
C MET A 1 -2.93 18.45 24.41
N LEU A 2 -2.43 19.65 24.74
CA LEU A 2 -1.16 20.16 24.21
C LEU A 2 0.06 19.30 24.56
N HIS A 3 -0.02 18.52 25.65
CA HIS A 3 1.03 17.55 26.00
C HIS A 3 1.23 16.45 24.94
N LEU A 4 0.21 16.11 24.13
CA LEU A 4 0.32 15.08 23.08
C LEU A 4 1.36 15.45 22.01
N VAL A 5 1.57 16.74 21.80
CA VAL A 5 2.58 17.29 20.87
C VAL A 5 4.00 16.88 21.28
N SER A 6 4.22 16.58 22.55
CA SER A 6 5.52 16.12 23.05
C SER A 6 5.82 14.66 22.71
N PHE A 7 4.88 13.91 22.12
CA PHE A 7 5.06 12.48 21.82
C PHE A 7 5.72 12.23 20.46
N SER A 8 5.81 13.25 19.62
CA SER A 8 6.32 13.15 18.26
C SER A 8 7.52 14.05 18.01
N CYS A 9 8.39 13.57 17.11
CA CYS A 9 9.58 14.28 16.70
C CYS A 9 9.26 15.23 15.54
N TYR A 10 9.26 16.54 15.81
CA TYR A 10 9.09 17.59 14.80
C TYR A 10 10.26 17.70 13.80
N MET A 11 11.38 17.03 14.08
CA MET A 11 12.57 17.02 13.21
C MET A 11 12.57 15.87 12.18
N CYS A 12 11.60 14.96 12.24
CA CYS A 12 11.40 13.95 11.20
C CYS A 12 10.79 14.61 9.94
N ASP A 13 11.15 14.14 8.74
CA ASP A 13 10.67 14.71 7.46
C ASP A 13 9.16 14.98 7.41
N TYR A 14 8.79 16.06 6.71
CA TYR A 14 7.54 16.84 6.79
C TYR A 14 6.20 16.10 6.60
N ASN A 15 6.19 14.84 6.19
CA ASN A 15 4.96 14.21 5.69
C ASN A 15 4.27 13.26 6.67
N TYR A 16 4.88 12.91 7.81
CA TYR A 16 4.28 11.95 8.74
C TYR A 16 4.64 12.26 10.20
N THR A 17 3.63 12.23 11.09
CA THR A 17 3.82 12.22 12.54
C THR A 17 4.65 11.00 12.91
N ARG A 18 5.87 11.21 13.42
CA ARG A 18 6.72 10.11 13.90
C ARG A 18 6.88 10.19 15.40
N PHE A 19 6.37 9.20 16.11
CA PHE A 19 6.48 9.14 17.56
C PHE A 19 7.88 8.78 18.02
N PHE A 20 8.22 9.23 19.22
CA PHE A 20 9.39 8.73 19.91
C PHE A 20 9.20 7.26 20.28
N ASN A 21 10.27 6.47 20.35
CA ASN A 21 10.22 5.07 20.80
C ASN A 21 11.45 4.72 21.63
N SER A 22 11.43 3.55 22.26
CA SER A 22 12.52 3.07 23.12
C SER A 22 13.70 2.46 22.36
N THR A 23 13.67 2.43 21.03
CA THR A 23 14.69 1.78 20.20
C THR A 23 15.52 2.81 19.45
N ASP A 24 15.08 3.24 18.26
CA ASP A 24 15.81 4.06 17.32
C ASP A 24 15.39 5.54 17.33
N ARG A 25 14.31 5.89 18.04
CA ARG A 25 13.73 7.23 18.09
C ARG A 25 13.50 7.71 19.51
N ARG A 26 14.44 7.47 20.41
CA ARG A 26 14.36 7.99 21.78
C ARG A 26 14.31 9.52 21.79
N PRO A 27 13.54 10.16 22.68
CA PRO A 27 13.48 11.62 22.76
C PRO A 27 14.81 12.14 23.31
N CYS A 28 15.41 13.12 22.64
CA CYS A 28 16.59 13.86 23.10
C CYS A 28 16.21 15.30 23.38
N PHE A 29 16.64 15.83 24.52
CA PHE A 29 16.54 17.25 24.80
C PHE A 29 17.65 18.01 24.09
N GLY A 30 17.26 19.10 23.44
CA GLY A 30 18.20 20.13 23.03
C GLY A 30 18.49 21.11 24.16
N VAL A 31 19.57 21.88 24.04
CA VAL A 31 19.88 23.04 24.91
C VAL A 31 18.79 24.13 24.84
N CYS A 32 17.91 24.05 23.83
CA CYS A 32 16.73 24.89 23.67
C CYS A 32 15.47 24.32 24.35
N ASN A 33 15.59 23.23 25.12
CA ASN A 33 14.51 22.46 25.77
C ASN A 33 13.45 21.85 24.85
N HIS A 34 13.58 21.99 23.52
CA HIS A 34 12.79 21.21 22.58
C HIS A 34 13.33 19.79 22.43
N SER A 35 12.48 18.87 21.99
CA SER A 35 12.83 17.47 21.79
C SER A 35 13.02 17.12 20.32
N ALA A 36 14.01 16.29 20.02
CA ALA A 36 14.20 15.64 18.73
C ALA A 36 14.58 14.17 18.94
N CYS A 37 14.31 13.28 17.99
CA CYS A 37 14.58 11.86 18.21
C CYS A 37 16.05 11.54 17.94
N THR A 38 16.58 10.51 18.61
CA THR A 38 17.97 10.03 18.41
C THR A 38 18.30 9.83 16.94
N PHE A 39 17.41 9.21 16.15
CA PHE A 39 17.59 9.10 14.70
C PHE A 39 17.86 10.44 13.99
N CYS A 40 17.11 11.50 14.31
CA CYS A 40 17.30 12.82 13.68
C CYS A 40 18.60 13.48 14.14
N VAL A 41 18.90 13.38 15.44
CA VAL A 41 20.14 13.94 16.02
C VAL A 41 21.37 13.25 15.44
N ASP A 42 21.33 11.92 15.31
CA ASP A 42 22.44 11.13 14.77
C ASP A 42 22.66 11.43 13.28
N LYS A 43 21.58 11.66 12.53
CA LYS A 43 21.64 12.01 11.12
C LYS A 43 22.13 13.45 10.90
N HIS A 44 21.82 14.37 11.82
CA HIS A 44 22.15 15.79 11.72
C HIS A 44 22.59 16.38 13.07
N PRO A 45 23.82 16.12 13.53
CA PRO A 45 24.29 16.52 14.87
C PRO A 45 24.27 18.04 15.10
N ASP A 46 24.54 18.81 14.04
CA ASP A 46 24.58 20.28 14.08
C ASP A 46 23.23 20.92 13.68
N MET A 47 22.14 20.15 13.65
CA MET A 47 20.84 20.69 13.24
C MET A 47 20.37 21.83 14.15
N ALA A 48 19.86 22.88 13.53
CA ALA A 48 19.11 23.89 14.24
C ALA A 48 17.75 23.33 14.67
N CYS A 49 17.27 23.78 15.83
CA CYS A 49 15.90 23.48 16.23
C CYS A 49 14.91 24.12 15.26
N ARG A 50 14.06 23.33 14.62
CA ARG A 50 13.00 23.84 13.71
C ARG A 50 11.86 24.57 14.43
N ILE A 51 11.80 24.50 15.76
CA ILE A 51 10.79 25.20 16.57
C ILE A 51 11.26 26.63 16.87
N CYS A 52 12.45 26.81 17.45
CA CYS A 52 12.97 28.12 17.86
C CYS A 52 14.14 28.65 17.02
N GLY A 53 14.65 27.91 16.04
CA GLY A 53 15.77 28.30 15.18
C GLY A 53 17.16 28.19 15.82
N GLN A 54 17.27 27.80 17.09
CA GLN A 54 18.57 27.73 17.79
C GLN A 54 19.52 26.74 17.11
N LYS A 55 20.69 27.23 16.68
CA LYS A 55 21.75 26.42 16.06
C LYS A 55 22.37 25.45 17.05
N ASN A 56 22.81 24.28 16.58
CA ASN A 56 23.43 23.23 17.39
C ASN A 56 22.60 22.82 18.61
N ALA A 57 21.27 22.93 18.51
CA ALA A 57 20.39 22.75 19.64
C ALA A 57 20.51 21.36 20.27
N PHE A 58 20.86 20.33 19.49
CA PHE A 58 20.84 18.93 19.94
C PHE A 58 22.23 18.29 20.04
N LYS A 59 23.30 19.10 20.05
CA LYS A 59 24.68 18.62 20.03
C LYS A 59 25.04 17.70 21.20
N SER A 60 24.43 17.90 22.38
CA SER A 60 24.71 17.09 23.58
C SER A 60 24.14 15.68 23.51
N ARG A 61 23.19 15.40 22.61
CA ARG A 61 22.52 14.10 22.45
C ARG A 61 21.97 13.54 23.77
N THR A 62 21.49 14.42 24.66
CA THR A 62 21.01 14.01 25.97
C THR A 62 19.63 13.35 25.85
N VAL A 63 19.57 12.03 26.05
CA VAL A 63 18.30 11.28 26.04
C VAL A 63 17.43 11.66 27.23
N ASN A 64 16.15 11.90 26.98
CA ASN A 64 15.14 12.24 27.96
C ASN A 64 14.34 10.98 28.38
N TYR A 65 14.91 10.22 29.31
CA TYR A 65 14.27 9.00 29.83
C TYR A 65 12.94 9.27 30.55
N VAL A 66 12.75 10.46 31.10
CA VAL A 66 11.48 10.85 31.75
C VAL A 66 10.36 10.96 30.71
N ALA A 67 10.59 11.68 29.60
CA ALA A 67 9.61 11.71 28.52
C ALA A 67 9.42 10.34 27.87
N GLU A 68 10.49 9.54 27.74
CA GLU A 68 10.36 8.16 27.25
C GLU A 68 9.36 7.37 28.10
N SER A 69 9.49 7.38 29.43
CA SER A 69 8.55 6.70 30.34
C SER A 69 7.12 7.23 30.20
N VAL A 70 6.94 8.56 30.16
CA VAL A 70 5.61 9.18 30.02
C VAL A 70 4.96 8.75 28.71
N ILE A 71 5.70 8.81 27.60
CA ILE A 71 5.19 8.41 26.27
C ILE A 71 4.75 6.94 26.28
N GLU A 72 5.53 6.06 26.91
CA GLU A 72 5.18 4.64 27.05
C GLU A 72 3.91 4.42 27.89
N ASP A 73 3.66 5.22 28.92
CA ASP A 73 2.43 5.11 29.69
C ASP A 73 1.20 5.55 28.88
N TYR A 74 1.30 6.64 28.12
CA TYR A 74 0.23 7.07 27.22
C TYR A 74 -0.06 6.07 26.10
N ARG A 75 0.98 5.35 25.65
CA ARG A 75 0.83 4.25 24.68
C ARG A 75 0.01 3.10 25.24
N LYS A 76 0.27 2.70 26.48
CA LYS A 76 -0.50 1.63 27.16
C LYS A 76 -1.98 1.98 27.31
N THR A 77 -2.30 3.27 27.47
CA THR A 77 -3.67 3.77 27.65
C THR A 77 -4.19 4.53 26.41
N CYS A 78 -3.72 4.20 25.20
CA CYS A 78 -4.00 4.99 24.00
C CYS A 78 -5.51 5.16 23.68
N ILE A 79 -6.35 4.17 24.00
CA ILE A 79 -7.81 4.27 23.85
C ILE A 79 -8.38 5.32 24.80
N ASP A 80 -7.95 5.36 26.06
CA ASP A 80 -8.37 6.37 27.04
C ASP A 80 -7.88 7.77 26.66
N VAL A 81 -6.70 7.85 26.05
CA VAL A 81 -6.17 9.11 25.51
C VAL A 81 -7.07 9.61 24.38
N TYR A 82 -7.47 8.75 23.45
CA TYR A 82 -8.42 9.10 22.39
C TYR A 82 -9.78 9.50 22.96
N ARG A 83 -10.30 8.74 23.94
CA ARG A 83 -11.56 9.01 24.64
C ARG A 83 -11.54 10.37 25.34
N SER A 84 -10.44 10.69 26.02
CA SER A 84 -10.27 11.98 26.70
C SER A 84 -10.17 13.14 25.71
N TRP A 85 -9.44 12.93 24.61
CA TRP A 85 -9.33 13.86 23.49
C TRP A 85 -10.69 14.14 22.84
N TRP A 86 -11.48 13.10 22.55
CA TRP A 86 -12.82 13.21 21.97
C TRP A 86 -13.73 14.07 22.83
N ARG A 87 -13.78 13.77 24.14
CA ARG A 87 -14.63 14.45 25.12
C ARG A 87 -14.23 15.91 25.39
N GLY A 88 -13.13 16.42 24.85
CA GLY A 88 -12.67 17.79 25.17
C GLY A 88 -12.09 17.95 26.56
N LYS A 89 -11.89 16.86 27.29
CA LYS A 89 -11.27 16.93 28.61
C LYS A 89 -9.82 17.38 28.40
N GLU A 90 -9.44 18.46 29.07
CA GLU A 90 -8.06 18.98 29.12
C GLU A 90 -7.54 19.78 27.91
N SER A 91 -8.40 20.35 27.06
CA SER A 91 -7.98 21.20 25.93
C SER A 91 -7.04 22.34 26.34
N GLY A 92 -7.28 22.96 27.51
CA GLY A 92 -6.45 24.04 28.07
C GLY A 92 -5.22 23.58 28.88
N LYS A 93 -5.03 22.28 29.10
CA LYS A 93 -3.89 21.75 29.89
C LYS A 93 -2.71 21.37 28.99
N GLY A 94 -1.50 21.69 29.45
CA GLY A 94 -0.25 21.30 28.81
C GLY A 94 0.95 21.59 29.71
N THR A 95 2.14 21.33 29.19
CA THR A 95 3.39 21.56 29.91
C THR A 95 3.93 22.94 29.58
N CYS A 96 4.37 23.69 30.59
CA CYS A 96 5.08 24.94 30.32
C CYS A 96 6.46 24.63 29.73
N PRO A 97 6.85 25.15 28.56
CA PRO A 97 8.13 24.86 27.92
C PRO A 97 9.33 25.48 28.66
N VAL A 98 9.08 26.38 29.61
CA VAL A 98 10.13 27.05 30.38
C VAL A 98 10.47 26.29 31.66
N CYS A 99 9.48 25.96 32.49
CA CYS A 99 9.70 25.24 33.75
C CYS A 99 9.42 23.73 33.66
N ILE A 100 8.85 23.25 32.55
CA ILE A 100 8.54 21.83 32.30
C ILE A 100 7.44 21.29 33.23
N GLU A 101 6.84 22.14 34.07
CA GLU A 101 5.74 21.76 34.93
C GLU A 101 4.41 21.66 34.16
N PRO A 102 3.60 20.61 34.42
CA PRO A 102 2.24 20.54 33.90
C PRO A 102 1.39 21.66 34.49
N ASN A 103 0.70 22.41 33.64
CA ASN A 103 -0.13 23.53 34.05
C ASN A 103 -1.53 23.43 33.43
N ARG A 104 -2.53 23.80 34.23
CA ARG A 104 -3.94 23.82 33.81
C ARG A 104 -4.34 25.11 33.08
N ILE A 105 -3.56 26.18 33.24
CA ILE A 105 -3.85 27.51 32.70
C ILE A 105 -2.58 28.05 32.03
N LEU A 106 -2.42 27.72 30.75
CA LEU A 106 -1.37 28.27 29.92
C LEU A 106 -1.75 29.68 29.42
N ARG A 107 -0.73 30.50 29.17
CA ARG A 107 -0.84 31.89 28.75
C ARG A 107 0.11 32.18 27.62
N LEU A 108 -0.23 33.13 26.76
CA LEU A 108 0.67 33.69 25.75
C LEU A 108 0.75 35.21 25.89
N CYS A 109 1.80 35.81 25.34
CA CYS A 109 1.90 37.26 25.22
C CYS A 109 1.62 37.70 23.77
N LYS A 110 0.70 38.66 23.58
CA LYS A 110 0.32 39.25 22.28
C LYS A 110 1.47 39.95 21.54
N LYS A 111 2.43 40.51 22.29
CA LYS A 111 3.52 41.33 21.75
C LYS A 111 4.80 40.54 21.52
N CYS A 112 4.88 39.30 22.00
CA CYS A 112 6.01 38.45 21.67
C CYS A 112 5.98 38.13 20.17
N ARG A 113 7.12 38.33 19.49
CA ARG A 113 7.32 38.16 18.03
C ARG A 113 6.91 36.78 17.46
N GLU A 114 6.54 35.85 18.33
CA GLU A 114 6.22 34.45 18.05
C GLU A 114 4.69 34.16 18.05
N SER A 115 3.83 35.14 18.37
CA SER A 115 2.37 34.95 18.50
C SER A 115 1.56 35.19 17.22
N ASN A 116 1.97 34.62 16.08
CA ASN A 116 1.24 34.71 14.79
C ASN A 116 0.00 33.79 14.70
N PHE A 117 -0.49 33.29 15.85
CA PHE A 117 -1.61 32.33 15.92
C PHE A 117 -2.90 32.96 16.45
N VAL A 118 -2.84 34.19 16.98
CA VAL A 118 -4.01 34.87 17.54
C VAL A 118 -4.38 36.04 16.67
N TYR A 119 -5.63 36.03 16.20
CA TYR A 119 -6.22 37.04 15.35
C TYR A 119 -7.34 37.76 16.11
N SER A 120 -7.67 38.98 15.72
CA SER A 120 -8.82 39.70 16.27
C SER A 120 -9.98 39.58 15.30
N VAL A 121 -11.02 38.84 15.67
CA VAL A 121 -12.27 38.73 14.89
C VAL A 121 -13.37 39.38 15.70
N ASN A 122 -13.97 40.46 15.18
CA ASN A 122 -14.98 41.26 15.90
C ASN A 122 -14.51 41.64 17.33
N GLU A 123 -13.28 42.16 17.44
CA GLU A 123 -12.64 42.55 18.71
C GLU A 123 -12.38 41.40 19.71
N THR A 124 -12.71 40.16 19.35
CA THR A 124 -12.45 38.97 20.16
C THR A 124 -11.14 38.31 19.72
N PRO A 125 -10.21 37.98 20.65
CA PRO A 125 -8.99 37.27 20.30
C PRO A 125 -9.30 35.79 20.02
N THR A 126 -9.08 35.37 18.77
CA THR A 126 -9.42 34.04 18.26
C THR A 126 -8.14 33.28 17.90
N LEU A 127 -8.05 32.01 18.30
CA LEU A 127 -6.96 31.12 17.90
C LEU A 127 -7.19 30.62 16.46
N PHE A 128 -6.13 30.61 15.66
CA PHE A 128 -6.14 30.00 14.34
C PHE A 128 -4.80 29.34 14.02
N LEU A 129 -4.84 28.04 13.70
CA LEU A 129 -3.68 27.24 13.30
C LEU A 129 -3.80 26.90 11.80
N ASN A 130 -2.97 27.51 10.95
CA ASN A 130 -3.04 27.32 9.49
C ASN A 130 -2.79 25.86 9.08
N SER A 131 -1.95 25.14 9.82
CA SER A 131 -1.65 23.74 9.58
C SER A 131 -1.70 22.92 10.86
N PRO A 132 -1.94 21.60 10.78
CA PRO A 132 -1.75 20.69 11.93
C PRO A 132 -0.34 20.76 12.53
N THR A 133 0.67 21.21 11.75
CA THR A 133 2.04 21.37 12.24
C THR A 133 2.27 22.65 13.06
N ASP A 134 1.34 23.59 13.03
CA ASP A 134 1.44 24.83 13.81
C ASP A 134 1.28 24.56 15.30
N ILE A 135 0.63 23.46 15.69
CA ILE A 135 0.46 23.06 17.09
C ILE A 135 1.79 22.89 17.82
N TYR A 136 2.86 22.49 17.11
CA TYR A 136 4.21 22.33 17.67
C TYR A 136 4.85 23.68 18.03
N LYS A 137 4.65 24.69 17.18
CA LYS A 137 5.13 26.05 17.43
C LYS A 137 4.24 26.72 18.48
N PHE A 138 2.93 26.56 18.36
CA PHE A 138 1.97 27.12 19.30
C PHE A 138 2.18 26.60 20.73
N SER A 139 2.42 25.29 20.91
CA SER A 139 2.70 24.73 22.23
C SER A 139 3.99 25.29 22.86
N SER A 140 4.99 25.62 22.05
CA SER A 140 6.28 26.14 22.52
C SER A 140 6.24 27.58 23.04
N ILE A 141 5.22 28.37 22.68
CA ILE A 141 5.07 29.76 23.11
C ILE A 141 4.16 29.92 24.35
N LEU A 142 3.42 28.86 24.71
CA LEU A 142 2.47 28.85 25.80
C LEU A 142 3.16 28.63 27.16
N LYS A 143 3.07 29.60 28.07
CA LYS A 143 3.79 29.59 29.36
C LYS A 143 2.83 29.51 30.55
N CYS A 144 3.30 29.04 31.71
CA CYS A 144 2.56 29.19 32.96
C CYS A 144 2.56 30.66 33.43
N ALA A 145 1.75 30.99 34.44
CA ALA A 145 1.67 32.34 35.01
C ALA A 145 3.05 32.89 35.39
N ASP A 146 3.81 32.14 36.20
CA ASP A 146 5.09 32.60 36.72
C ASP A 146 6.11 32.79 35.60
N CYS A 147 6.16 31.85 34.65
CA CYS A 147 7.11 31.92 33.54
C CYS A 147 6.77 33.01 32.52
N VAL A 148 5.49 33.35 32.33
CA VAL A 148 5.13 34.46 31.45
C VAL A 148 5.40 35.80 32.15
N CYS A 149 5.03 35.96 33.41
CA CYS A 149 5.19 37.22 34.14
C CYS A 149 6.67 37.55 34.43
N ASN A 150 7.49 36.53 34.74
CA ASN A 150 8.89 36.77 35.11
C ASN A 150 9.83 36.95 33.91
N LYS A 151 9.42 36.53 32.70
CA LYS A 151 10.28 36.55 31.50
C LYS A 151 9.73 37.38 30.34
N CYS A 152 8.57 38.01 30.51
CA CYS A 152 7.97 38.84 29.48
C CYS A 152 7.94 40.29 29.93
N GLU A 153 8.72 41.15 29.27
CA GLU A 153 8.80 42.58 29.56
C GLU A 153 7.55 43.36 29.13
N HIS A 154 6.64 42.72 28.38
CA HIS A 154 5.50 43.38 27.74
C HIS A 154 4.30 43.68 28.64
N GLY A 155 4.43 43.69 29.97
CA GLY A 155 3.31 44.01 30.87
C GLY A 155 2.17 42.98 30.90
N ASN A 156 1.38 42.98 31.98
CA ASN A 156 0.31 42.00 32.20
C ASN A 156 -0.85 42.17 31.22
N GLU A 157 -1.08 43.38 30.71
CA GLU A 157 -2.15 43.73 29.77
C GLU A 157 -1.99 43.05 28.40
N ASN A 158 -0.77 42.59 28.08
CA ASN A 158 -0.48 41.87 26.84
C ASN A 158 -0.54 40.35 27.00
N ILE A 159 -0.88 39.83 28.19
CA ILE A 159 -0.94 38.41 28.49
C ILE A 159 -2.37 37.89 28.33
N ILE A 160 -2.57 36.90 27.47
CA ILE A 160 -3.86 36.23 27.26
C ILE A 160 -3.81 34.84 27.89
N LYS A 161 -4.89 34.45 28.57
CA LYS A 161 -5.09 33.05 28.99
C LYS A 161 -5.55 32.24 27.78
N LEU A 162 -4.98 31.05 27.57
CA LEU A 162 -5.39 30.18 26.46
C LEU A 162 -6.90 29.94 26.45
N THR A 163 -7.49 29.73 27.62
CA THR A 163 -8.92 29.47 27.79
C THR A 163 -9.83 30.67 27.52
N THR A 164 -9.27 31.87 27.32
CA THR A 164 -10.03 33.07 26.93
C THR A 164 -9.94 33.36 25.43
N LEU A 165 -9.16 32.57 24.68
CA LEU A 165 -9.17 32.66 23.23
C LEU A 165 -10.43 32.00 22.69
N ASP A 166 -11.09 32.65 21.74
CA ASP A 166 -12.17 32.03 21.02
C ASP A 166 -11.64 30.86 20.16
N ASN A 167 -12.47 29.83 19.98
CA ASN A 167 -12.18 28.61 19.22
C ASN A 167 -10.97 27.77 19.66
N PHE A 168 -10.39 28.04 20.84
CA PHE A 168 -9.16 27.36 21.25
C PHE A 168 -9.30 25.84 21.37
N GLU A 169 -10.43 25.35 21.91
CA GLU A 169 -10.68 23.91 22.05
C GLU A 169 -10.80 23.23 20.70
N TYR A 170 -11.53 23.86 19.78
CA TYR A 170 -11.72 23.40 18.41
C TYR A 170 -10.37 23.27 17.69
N GLU A 171 -9.57 24.33 17.70
CA GLU A 171 -8.28 24.37 16.99
C GLU A 171 -7.26 23.37 17.56
N ILE A 172 -7.16 23.26 18.89
CA ILE A 172 -6.24 22.31 19.53
C ILE A 172 -6.68 20.87 19.21
N LYS A 173 -7.97 20.57 19.31
CA LYS A 173 -8.51 19.25 18.98
C LYS A 173 -8.24 18.88 17.52
N ARG A 174 -8.58 19.78 16.59
CA ARG A 174 -8.35 19.62 15.15
C ARG A 174 -6.89 19.36 14.83
N ALA A 175 -5.99 20.19 15.37
CA ALA A 175 -4.56 20.06 15.11
C ALA A 175 -3.91 18.82 15.76
N THR A 176 -4.49 18.30 16.84
CA THR A 176 -3.99 17.11 17.55
C THR A 176 -4.62 15.80 17.06
N LEU A 177 -5.66 15.82 16.22
CA LEU A 177 -6.33 14.63 15.68
C LEU A 177 -5.36 13.62 15.08
N ASN A 178 -4.45 14.07 14.21
CA ASN A 178 -3.49 13.18 13.57
C ASN A 178 -2.52 12.54 14.57
N ILE A 179 -2.28 13.18 15.73
CA ILE A 179 -1.43 12.62 16.78
C ILE A 179 -2.17 11.49 17.50
N VAL A 180 -3.42 11.71 17.94
CA VAL A 180 -4.17 10.64 18.63
C VAL A 180 -4.51 9.47 17.71
N ALA A 181 -4.79 9.76 16.44
CA ALA A 181 -5.08 8.76 15.40
C ALA A 181 -3.88 7.83 15.16
N GLU A 182 -2.70 8.41 14.93
CA GLU A 182 -1.50 7.63 14.65
C GLU A 182 -1.00 6.90 15.92
N LEU A 183 -1.24 7.44 17.11
CA LEU A 183 -0.97 6.75 18.37
C LEU A 183 -1.77 5.44 18.48
N LEU A 184 -3.07 5.45 18.16
CA LEU A 184 -3.89 4.22 18.14
C LEU A 184 -3.35 3.20 17.12
N TYR A 185 -3.00 3.64 15.91
CA TYR A 185 -2.48 2.74 14.87
C TYR A 185 -1.13 2.12 15.24
N GLU A 186 -0.18 2.90 15.74
CA GLU A 186 1.12 2.36 16.15
C GLU A 186 0.95 1.30 17.23
N GLN A 187 0.07 1.53 18.20
CA GLN A 187 -0.20 0.57 19.27
C GLN A 187 -0.84 -0.72 18.76
N LEU A 188 -1.75 -0.65 17.79
CA LEU A 188 -2.28 -1.84 17.14
C LEU A 188 -1.19 -2.62 16.40
N GLN A 189 -0.28 -1.93 15.69
CA GLN A 189 0.77 -2.57 14.90
C GLN A 189 1.80 -3.33 15.75
N ILE A 190 2.05 -2.88 16.99
CA ILE A 190 2.98 -3.56 17.91
C ILE A 190 2.29 -4.60 18.81
N SER A 191 0.96 -4.73 18.73
CA SER A 191 0.20 -5.70 19.53
C SER A 191 0.34 -7.12 18.96
N ASN A 192 0.51 -8.11 19.84
CA ASN A 192 0.95 -9.46 19.47
C ASN A 192 -0.15 -10.54 19.39
N GLY A 193 -1.37 -10.21 19.00
CA GLY A 193 -2.42 -11.22 18.86
C GLY A 193 -2.28 -12.06 17.59
N THR A 194 -2.93 -13.21 17.53
CA THR A 194 -2.82 -14.12 16.38
C THR A 194 -4.03 -14.07 15.46
N CYS A 195 -5.19 -13.59 15.88
CA CYS A 195 -6.42 -13.58 15.06
C CYS A 195 -6.45 -12.49 13.99
N LYS A 196 -6.31 -12.87 12.71
CA LYS A 196 -6.24 -11.94 11.56
C LYS A 196 -7.52 -11.13 11.34
N LEU A 197 -8.69 -11.76 11.43
CA LEU A 197 -9.98 -11.07 11.23
C LEU A 197 -10.25 -10.03 12.32
N ARG A 198 -9.94 -10.35 13.58
CA ARG A 198 -10.05 -9.42 14.71
C ARG A 198 -9.10 -8.24 14.54
N TYR A 199 -7.86 -8.49 14.11
CA TYR A 199 -6.91 -7.42 13.78
C TYR A 199 -7.45 -6.49 12.67
N LEU A 200 -8.00 -7.04 11.59
CA LEU A 200 -8.63 -6.26 10.52
C LEU A 200 -9.85 -5.47 11.01
N GLN A 201 -10.67 -6.05 11.90
CA GLN A 201 -11.81 -5.36 12.51
C GLN A 201 -11.35 -4.15 13.33
N MET A 202 -10.35 -4.31 14.20
CA MET A 202 -9.81 -3.20 15.00
C MET A 202 -9.25 -2.08 14.11
N LEU A 203 -8.52 -2.44 13.04
CA LEU A 203 -8.03 -1.46 12.07
C LEU A 203 -9.18 -0.70 11.41
N ARG A 204 -10.27 -1.39 11.04
CA ARG A 204 -11.47 -0.76 10.48
C ARG A 204 -12.16 0.15 11.49
N THR A 205 -12.28 -0.27 12.75
CA THR A 205 -12.84 0.55 13.82
C THR A 205 -12.04 1.83 14.01
N CYS A 206 -10.70 1.77 14.00
CA CYS A 206 -9.85 2.96 14.03
C CYS A 206 -10.07 3.88 12.82
N GLU A 207 -10.18 3.34 11.60
CA GLU A 207 -10.49 4.15 10.40
C GLU A 207 -11.81 4.91 10.55
N VAL A 208 -12.84 4.22 11.05
CA VAL A 208 -14.15 4.83 11.27
C VAL A 208 -14.11 5.90 12.36
N LEU A 209 -13.42 5.65 13.48
CA LEU A 209 -13.23 6.63 14.55
C LEU A 209 -12.56 7.91 14.05
N ILE A 210 -11.50 7.76 13.24
CA ILE A 210 -10.75 8.90 12.69
C ILE A 210 -11.60 9.66 11.67
N ASN A 211 -12.34 8.95 10.81
CA ASN A 211 -13.23 9.59 9.84
C ASN A 211 -14.35 10.37 10.54
N LEU A 212 -15.03 9.74 11.51
CA LEU A 212 -16.03 10.38 12.38
C LEU A 212 -15.49 11.66 13.00
N SER A 213 -14.27 11.59 13.50
CA SER A 213 -13.60 12.71 14.12
C SER A 213 -13.34 13.86 13.14
N ARG A 214 -12.96 13.55 11.90
CA ARG A 214 -12.78 14.56 10.84
C ARG A 214 -14.10 15.20 10.43
N CYS A 215 -15.16 14.41 10.24
CA CYS A 215 -16.47 14.92 9.85
C CYS A 215 -17.02 15.87 10.92
N ARG A 216 -16.95 15.49 12.21
CA ARG A 216 -17.39 16.34 13.32
C ARG A 216 -16.68 17.70 13.35
N TYR A 217 -15.38 17.76 13.04
CA TYR A 217 -14.68 19.05 12.98
C TYR A 217 -15.15 19.94 11.82
N LYS A 218 -15.70 19.38 10.75
CA LYS A 218 -16.27 20.19 9.67
C LYS A 218 -17.57 20.87 10.15
N GLU A 219 -18.38 20.17 10.95
CA GLU A 219 -19.65 20.70 11.48
C GLU A 219 -19.48 21.72 12.60
N GLU A 220 -18.62 21.42 13.58
CA GLU A 220 -18.31 22.32 14.70
C GLU A 220 -17.47 23.53 14.26
N MET A 221 -17.14 23.64 12.96
CA MET A 221 -16.33 24.72 12.45
C MET A 221 -17.07 26.06 12.61
N PRO A 222 -16.45 27.05 13.27
CA PRO A 222 -17.01 28.40 13.39
C PRO A 222 -17.36 28.98 12.02
N GLU A 223 -18.50 29.69 11.92
CA GLU A 223 -19.01 30.25 10.65
C GLU A 223 -17.97 31.15 9.95
N GLN A 224 -17.19 31.88 10.76
CA GLN A 224 -16.11 32.75 10.31
C GLN A 224 -14.98 31.98 9.61
N LEU A 225 -14.76 30.72 9.96
CA LEU A 225 -13.76 29.84 9.36
C LEU A 225 -14.30 29.08 8.13
N LYS A 226 -15.63 28.90 8.01
CA LYS A 226 -16.28 28.28 6.84
C LYS A 226 -16.00 29.02 5.54
N LEU A 227 -15.90 30.35 5.58
CA LEU A 227 -15.59 31.17 4.41
C LEU A 227 -14.14 31.03 3.92
N ILE A 228 -13.21 30.65 4.81
CA ILE A 228 -11.78 30.50 4.49
C ILE A 228 -11.49 29.10 3.96
N TRP A 229 -12.27 28.10 4.38
CA TRP A 229 -12.10 26.70 4.01
C TRP A 229 -13.04 26.30 2.88
N ILE A 230 -12.69 26.72 1.66
CA ILE A 230 -13.25 26.16 0.43
C ILE A 230 -12.47 24.89 0.08
N ASP A 231 -12.78 23.78 0.75
CA ASP A 231 -12.50 22.46 0.16
C ASP A 231 -13.63 21.50 0.53
N ASP A 232 -14.67 21.55 -0.29
CA ASP A 232 -15.80 20.63 -0.35
C ASP A 232 -15.45 19.30 -1.02
N THR A 233 -14.20 18.88 -0.95
CA THR A 233 -13.87 17.54 -1.39
C THR A 233 -14.28 16.58 -0.28
N TYR A 234 -15.49 16.04 -0.43
CA TYR A 234 -15.91 14.73 0.10
C TYR A 234 -14.95 13.66 -0.46
N VAL A 235 -13.67 13.72 -0.06
CA VAL A 235 -12.69 12.73 -0.48
C VAL A 235 -13.05 11.48 0.29
N SER A 236 -13.75 10.57 -0.39
CA SER A 236 -13.90 9.19 0.01
C SER A 236 -12.54 8.71 0.48
N MET A 237 -12.40 8.55 1.79
CA MET A 237 -11.11 8.16 2.34
C MET A 237 -10.90 6.69 2.02
N SER A 238 -10.02 6.41 1.06
CA SER A 238 -9.60 5.04 0.83
C SER A 238 -9.02 4.48 2.13
N SER A 239 -9.36 3.24 2.46
CA SER A 239 -8.79 2.57 3.61
C SER A 239 -7.26 2.47 3.50
N ARG A 240 -6.58 2.83 4.59
CA ARG A 240 -5.13 2.63 4.75
C ARG A 240 -4.81 1.20 5.19
N SER A 241 -5.80 0.51 5.74
CA SER A 241 -5.67 -0.77 6.44
C SER A 241 -5.92 -1.97 5.54
N CYS A 242 -6.95 -1.90 4.70
CA CYS A 242 -7.32 -2.95 3.75
C CYS A 242 -7.92 -2.32 2.50
N LYS A 243 -7.33 -2.62 1.35
CA LYS A 243 -7.72 -2.05 0.05
C LYS A 243 -9.16 -2.36 -0.38
N PHE A 244 -9.81 -3.37 0.22
CA PHE A 244 -11.17 -3.77 -0.10
C PHE A 244 -12.22 -3.21 0.86
N PHE A 245 -11.81 -2.48 1.90
CA PHE A 245 -12.78 -1.73 2.69
C PHE A 245 -13.34 -0.58 1.87
N ILE A 246 -14.67 -0.46 1.90
CA ILE A 246 -15.39 0.64 1.26
C ILE A 246 -14.90 1.95 1.87
N GLY A 247 -14.66 2.94 1.00
CA GLY A 247 -14.27 4.28 1.41
C GLY A 247 -15.29 4.88 2.37
N LEU A 248 -14.80 5.63 3.34
CA LEU A 248 -15.66 6.29 4.31
C LEU A 248 -16.03 7.67 3.76
N ASN A 249 -17.33 7.93 3.63
CA ASN A 249 -17.87 9.25 3.31
C ASN A 249 -18.35 9.89 4.62
N CYS A 250 -18.27 11.22 4.72
CA CYS A 250 -19.04 11.94 5.72
C CYS A 250 -20.51 11.87 5.28
N SER A 251 -21.32 11.05 5.97
CA SER A 251 -22.77 11.03 5.78
C SER A 251 -23.45 11.70 6.98
N PRO A 252 -24.61 12.36 6.78
CA PRO A 252 -25.39 12.97 7.86
C PRO A 252 -25.82 11.99 8.97
N GLU A 253 -25.90 10.70 8.65
CA GLU A 253 -26.27 9.62 9.59
C GLU A 253 -25.15 9.32 10.60
N ILE A 254 -23.89 9.59 10.22
CA ILE A 254 -22.68 9.43 11.03
C ILE A 254 -22.49 10.67 11.93
N GLU A 255 -22.94 11.83 11.47
CA GLU A 255 -22.81 13.15 12.09
C GLU A 255 -23.66 13.30 13.39
N GLY A 256 -24.85 12.70 13.44
CA GLY A 256 -25.78 12.86 14.58
C GLY A 256 -25.57 11.96 15.81
N ASN A 257 -24.67 10.96 15.78
CA ASN A 257 -24.59 9.93 16.83
C ASN A 257 -23.34 10.09 17.70
N VAL A 258 -23.32 11.08 18.62
CA VAL A 258 -22.21 11.28 19.58
C VAL A 258 -21.88 10.02 20.38
N ASN A 259 -22.89 9.19 20.64
CA ASN A 259 -22.74 7.93 21.36
C ASN A 259 -22.03 6.84 20.52
N LEU A 260 -22.00 6.96 19.19
CA LEU A 260 -21.32 6.00 18.32
C LEU A 260 -19.81 5.96 18.59
N VAL A 261 -19.17 7.12 18.80
CA VAL A 261 -17.72 7.14 19.11
C VAL A 261 -17.42 6.42 20.41
N GLU A 262 -18.23 6.62 21.45
CA GLU A 262 -18.05 5.90 22.72
C GLU A 262 -18.27 4.39 22.54
N ARG A 263 -19.32 3.97 21.84
CA ARG A 263 -19.54 2.53 21.52
C ARG A 263 -18.39 1.92 20.71
N LEU A 264 -17.85 2.66 19.73
CA LEU A 264 -16.70 2.21 18.94
C LEU A 264 -15.43 2.10 19.79
N LEU A 265 -15.21 3.01 20.73
CA LEU A 265 -14.08 2.94 21.67
C LEU A 265 -14.23 1.77 22.64
N ASP A 266 -15.43 1.51 23.14
CA ASP A 266 -15.71 0.38 24.03
C ASP A 266 -15.58 -0.95 23.29
N SER A 267 -16.08 -1.02 22.05
CA SER A 267 -15.86 -2.15 21.15
C SER A 267 -14.36 -2.35 20.89
N LEU A 268 -13.63 -1.30 20.52
CA LEU A 268 -12.20 -1.39 20.26
C LEU A 268 -11.43 -1.91 21.47
N ASP A 269 -11.72 -1.40 22.67
CA ASP A 269 -11.08 -1.82 23.91
C ASP A 269 -11.33 -3.31 24.19
N PHE A 270 -12.58 -3.74 24.06
CA PHE A 270 -12.95 -5.15 24.16
C PHE A 270 -12.25 -6.02 23.09
N GLN A 271 -12.30 -5.61 21.83
CA GLN A 271 -11.68 -6.33 20.72
C GLN A 271 -10.17 -6.48 20.92
N TRP A 272 -9.53 -5.45 21.46
CA TRP A 272 -8.09 -5.43 21.73
C TRP A 272 -7.70 -6.34 22.89
N ALA A 273 -8.46 -6.31 23.98
CA ALA A 273 -8.24 -7.21 25.11
C ALA A 273 -8.33 -8.69 24.68
N GLU A 274 -9.38 -9.04 23.93
CA GLU A 274 -9.55 -10.36 23.34
C GLU A 274 -8.45 -10.68 22.31
N TYR A 275 -7.98 -9.72 21.51
CA TYR A 275 -6.88 -9.97 20.58
C TYR A 275 -5.59 -10.31 21.33
N LYS A 276 -5.28 -9.60 22.41
CA LYS A 276 -4.12 -9.88 23.28
C LYS A 276 -4.25 -11.23 23.99
N SER A 277 -5.46 -11.68 24.34
CA SER A 277 -5.65 -13.00 24.94
C SER A 277 -5.36 -14.17 23.97
N THR A 278 -5.32 -13.91 22.66
CA THR A 278 -4.95 -14.92 21.64
C THR A 278 -3.45 -15.15 21.47
N VAL A 279 -2.58 -14.42 22.18
CA VAL A 279 -1.12 -14.60 22.12
C VAL A 279 -0.77 -16.06 22.42
N GLY A 280 0.01 -16.70 21.55
CA GLY A 280 0.41 -18.11 21.68
C GLY A 280 -0.65 -19.13 21.24
N SER A 281 -1.89 -18.72 20.96
CA SER A 281 -2.92 -19.57 20.36
C SER A 281 -2.88 -19.50 18.83
N SER A 282 -3.13 -20.60 18.13
CA SER A 282 -3.19 -20.59 16.67
C SER A 282 -4.64 -20.40 16.19
N CYS A 283 -5.02 -19.18 15.81
CA CYS A 283 -6.37 -18.91 15.30
C CYS A 283 -6.60 -19.54 13.91
N ARG A 284 -7.74 -20.20 13.70
CA ARG A 284 -8.10 -20.84 12.42
C ARG A 284 -8.08 -19.86 11.24
N CYS A 285 -8.63 -18.65 11.41
CA CYS A 285 -8.64 -17.67 10.31
C CYS A 285 -7.23 -17.28 9.86
N THR A 286 -6.26 -17.29 10.77
CA THR A 286 -4.87 -16.95 10.46
C THR A 286 -4.17 -18.08 9.73
N LYS A 287 -4.41 -19.34 10.13
CA LYS A 287 -3.92 -20.50 9.37
C LYS A 287 -4.43 -20.48 7.93
N ILE A 288 -5.73 -20.24 7.75
CA ILE A 288 -6.35 -20.14 6.42
C ILE A 288 -5.76 -18.96 5.63
N TRP A 289 -5.57 -17.82 6.28
CA TRP A 289 -4.96 -16.65 5.65
C TRP A 289 -3.54 -16.96 5.15
N ASP A 290 -2.69 -17.49 6.01
CA ASP A 290 -1.30 -17.81 5.69
C ASP A 290 -1.23 -18.87 4.58
N GLU A 291 -2.04 -19.93 4.69
CA GLU A 291 -2.18 -20.99 3.67
C GLU A 291 -2.54 -20.41 2.29
N LEU A 292 -3.58 -19.58 2.20
CA LEU A 292 -4.01 -19.01 0.92
C LEU A 292 -3.04 -17.95 0.38
N VAL A 293 -2.43 -17.13 1.25
CA VAL A 293 -1.40 -16.15 0.84
C VAL A 293 -0.16 -16.87 0.30
N GLU A 294 0.30 -17.92 0.97
CA GLU A 294 1.47 -18.70 0.53
C GLU A 294 1.23 -19.38 -0.83
N ASN A 295 -0.02 -19.72 -1.13
CA ASN A 295 -0.42 -20.27 -2.42
C ASN A 295 -0.84 -19.18 -3.45
N GLY A 296 -0.58 -17.91 -3.15
CA GLY A 296 -0.76 -16.78 -4.09
C GLY A 296 -2.18 -16.25 -4.21
N TYR A 297 -3.10 -16.59 -3.30
CA TYR A 297 -4.49 -16.12 -3.27
C TYR A 297 -4.71 -14.94 -2.31
N GLY A 298 -3.64 -14.20 -1.96
CA GLY A 298 -3.69 -13.11 -0.98
C GLY A 298 -4.78 -12.08 -1.23
N ASN A 299 -5.02 -11.69 -2.48
CA ASN A 299 -6.09 -10.74 -2.84
C ASN A 299 -7.49 -11.31 -2.58
N GLU A 300 -7.73 -12.57 -2.95
CA GLU A 300 -9.05 -13.18 -2.81
C GLU A 300 -9.40 -13.40 -1.35
N ILE A 301 -8.44 -13.86 -0.54
CA ILE A 301 -8.66 -14.02 0.91
C ILE A 301 -8.82 -12.67 1.61
N GLU A 302 -8.04 -11.65 1.24
CA GLU A 302 -8.20 -10.28 1.76
C GLU A 302 -9.58 -9.71 1.42
N LEU A 303 -10.10 -9.96 0.21
CA LEU A 303 -11.44 -9.55 -0.19
C LEU A 303 -12.53 -10.24 0.64
N GLN A 304 -12.45 -11.56 0.85
CA GLN A 304 -13.44 -12.26 1.68
C GLN A 304 -13.35 -11.83 3.14
N PHE A 305 -12.15 -11.63 3.68
CA PHE A 305 -11.97 -11.16 5.05
C PHE A 305 -12.50 -9.73 5.24
N ALA A 306 -12.30 -8.86 4.25
CA ALA A 306 -12.87 -7.53 4.26
C ALA A 306 -14.41 -7.58 4.31
N LYS A 307 -15.03 -8.45 3.50
CA LYS A 307 -16.49 -8.66 3.53
C LYS A 307 -16.99 -9.18 4.86
N ILE A 308 -16.30 -10.15 5.46
CA ILE A 308 -16.62 -10.65 6.82
C ILE A 308 -16.64 -9.51 7.84
N VAL A 309 -15.60 -8.67 7.84
CA VAL A 309 -15.52 -7.51 8.74
C VAL A 309 -16.63 -6.49 8.45
N MET A 310 -17.00 -6.28 7.19
CA MET A 310 -18.06 -5.34 6.81
C MET A 310 -19.48 -5.87 7.05
N ASN A 311 -19.66 -7.19 7.19
CA ASN A 311 -20.95 -7.82 7.46
C ASN A 311 -21.32 -7.79 8.95
N VAL A 312 -20.43 -7.33 9.82
CA VAL A 312 -20.69 -7.19 11.26
C VAL A 312 -20.72 -5.74 11.67
N ARG A 313 -21.47 -5.43 12.72
CA ARG A 313 -21.43 -4.12 13.35
C ARG A 313 -20.10 -3.94 14.07
N ILE A 314 -19.35 -2.93 13.65
CA ILE A 314 -18.03 -2.64 14.22
C ILE A 314 -18.11 -2.05 15.64
N ASP A 315 -19.27 -1.52 16.04
CA ASP A 315 -19.53 -1.00 17.38
C ASP A 315 -20.01 -2.06 18.38
N ASP A 316 -20.09 -3.34 17.96
CA ASP A 316 -20.47 -4.45 18.85
C ASP A 316 -19.23 -5.14 19.48
N PRO A 317 -19.25 -5.45 20.79
CA PRO A 317 -18.18 -6.19 21.48
C PRO A 317 -18.27 -7.70 21.17
N LEU A 318 -17.91 -8.09 19.95
CA LEU A 318 -17.98 -9.46 19.46
C LEU A 318 -16.90 -10.37 20.05
N LYS A 319 -17.30 -11.47 20.69
CA LYS A 319 -16.41 -12.50 21.26
C LYS A 319 -16.09 -13.60 20.23
N GLY A 320 -14.84 -14.09 20.21
CA GLY A 320 -14.43 -15.18 19.32
C GLY A 320 -13.99 -14.75 17.91
N CYS A 321 -13.69 -15.70 17.03
CA CYS A 321 -13.24 -15.38 15.68
C CYS A 321 -14.44 -15.07 14.77
N LEU A 322 -14.41 -13.92 14.07
CA LEU A 322 -15.49 -13.53 13.14
C LEU A 322 -15.76 -14.58 12.05
N LEU A 323 -14.77 -15.41 11.71
CA LEU A 323 -14.93 -16.49 10.73
C LEU A 323 -16.05 -17.47 11.13
N GLU A 324 -16.24 -17.70 12.44
CA GLU A 324 -17.17 -18.69 12.98
C GLU A 324 -18.59 -18.15 13.14
N PHE A 325 -18.85 -16.90 12.75
CA PHE A 325 -20.15 -16.27 12.91
C PHE A 325 -21.07 -16.63 11.74
N GLU A 326 -22.36 -16.80 11.99
CA GLU A 326 -23.36 -17.12 10.95
C GLU A 326 -23.38 -16.08 9.82
N THR A 327 -23.17 -14.79 10.14
CA THR A 327 -23.05 -13.70 9.16
C THR A 327 -21.90 -13.88 8.18
N SER A 328 -20.95 -14.77 8.47
CA SER A 328 -19.81 -15.09 7.64
C SER A 328 -19.98 -16.38 6.82
N ASP A 329 -21.11 -17.09 6.90
CA ASP A 329 -21.29 -18.41 6.26
C ASP A 329 -21.10 -18.37 4.73
N LYS A 330 -21.53 -17.29 4.07
CA LYS A 330 -21.37 -17.12 2.62
C LYS A 330 -19.89 -16.94 2.24
N GLU A 331 -19.19 -16.05 2.93
CA GLU A 331 -17.77 -15.80 2.73
C GLU A 331 -16.92 -17.01 3.13
N ARG A 332 -17.28 -17.72 4.22
CA ARG A 332 -16.63 -18.95 4.67
C ARG A 332 -16.74 -20.05 3.61
N ARG A 333 -17.92 -20.24 3.01
CA ARG A 333 -18.10 -21.17 1.87
C ARG A 333 -17.20 -20.82 0.69
N ARG A 334 -17.13 -19.54 0.30
CA ARG A 334 -16.22 -19.08 -0.77
C ARG A 334 -14.75 -19.32 -0.45
N ILE A 335 -14.34 -19.14 0.81
CA ILE A 335 -12.98 -19.43 1.25
C ILE A 335 -12.70 -20.92 1.11
N GLU A 336 -13.64 -21.78 1.49
CA GLU A 336 -13.48 -23.22 1.34
C GLU A 336 -13.49 -23.67 -0.13
N GLU A 337 -14.33 -23.07 -0.97
CA GLU A 337 -14.29 -23.25 -2.43
C GLU A 337 -12.92 -22.85 -3.00
N LEU A 338 -12.33 -21.75 -2.53
CA LEU A 338 -10.98 -21.35 -2.95
C LEU A 338 -9.90 -22.37 -2.52
N ARG A 339 -10.03 -22.93 -1.31
CA ARG A 339 -9.12 -23.97 -0.80
C ARG A 339 -9.23 -25.25 -1.60
N GLN A 340 -10.45 -25.76 -1.79
CA GLN A 340 -10.72 -26.95 -2.59
C GLN A 340 -10.30 -26.78 -4.04
N PHE A 341 -10.59 -25.61 -4.64
CA PHE A 341 -10.17 -25.28 -5.99
C PHE A 341 -8.65 -25.36 -6.14
N PHE A 342 -7.88 -24.84 -5.19
CA PHE A 342 -6.42 -24.94 -5.22
C PHE A 342 -5.93 -26.38 -5.01
N GLU A 343 -6.47 -27.11 -4.03
CA GLU A 343 -6.06 -28.49 -3.74
C GLU A 343 -6.32 -29.45 -4.92
N GLN A 344 -7.40 -29.22 -5.67
CA GLN A 344 -7.83 -30.12 -6.74
C GLN A 344 -7.37 -29.68 -8.14
N SER A 345 -7.22 -28.38 -8.40
CA SER A 345 -7.10 -27.89 -9.78
C SER A 345 -5.66 -27.67 -10.25
N TYR A 346 -4.69 -27.53 -9.34
CA TYR A 346 -3.32 -27.15 -9.70
C TYR A 346 -2.25 -27.85 -8.84
N PRO A 347 -2.13 -29.20 -8.91
CA PRO A 347 -1.03 -29.91 -8.25
C PRO A 347 0.35 -29.36 -8.65
N PHE A 348 0.48 -28.82 -9.86
CA PHE A 348 1.72 -28.21 -10.35
C PHE A 348 1.75 -26.68 -10.20
N LYS A 349 0.81 -26.08 -9.46
CA LYS A 349 0.77 -24.65 -9.12
C LYS A 349 0.93 -23.72 -10.33
N THR A 350 0.39 -24.05 -11.49
CA THR A 350 0.62 -23.28 -12.74
C THR A 350 0.11 -21.83 -12.68
N HIS A 351 -0.81 -21.50 -11.76
CA HIS A 351 -1.23 -20.13 -11.49
C HIS A 351 -0.11 -19.24 -10.90
N LEU A 352 0.96 -19.82 -10.38
CA LEU A 352 2.14 -19.12 -9.86
C LEU A 352 3.28 -19.01 -10.89
N LEU A 353 3.12 -19.45 -12.14
CA LEU A 353 4.17 -19.34 -13.17
C LEU A 353 4.81 -17.95 -13.27
N PRO A 354 4.06 -16.82 -13.21
CA PRO A 354 4.67 -15.50 -13.29
C PRO A 354 5.60 -15.18 -12.10
N SER A 355 5.44 -15.87 -10.97
CA SER A 355 6.19 -15.62 -9.73
C SER A 355 7.66 -16.07 -9.78
N VAL A 356 7.99 -17.00 -10.68
CA VAL A 356 9.34 -17.57 -10.84
C VAL A 356 10.22 -16.85 -11.85
N TYR A 357 9.74 -15.72 -12.38
CA TYR A 357 10.37 -14.98 -13.46
C TYR A 357 10.78 -13.57 -13.06
N CYS A 358 11.93 -13.10 -13.56
CA CYS A 358 12.35 -11.72 -13.36
C CYS A 358 11.73 -10.80 -14.42
N TRP A 359 10.82 -9.93 -14.00
CA TRP A 359 10.09 -9.02 -14.92
C TRP A 359 10.79 -7.68 -15.19
N ASN A 360 12.09 -7.58 -14.91
CA ASN A 360 12.82 -6.32 -15.00
C ASN A 360 13.69 -6.23 -16.27
N LYS A 361 13.23 -5.48 -17.29
CA LYS A 361 13.90 -5.34 -18.59
C LYS A 361 14.80 -4.10 -18.74
N TYR A 362 15.19 -3.40 -17.65
CA TYR A 362 15.71 -2.03 -17.79
C TYR A 362 16.91 -1.80 -18.72
N ARG A 363 17.79 -2.77 -18.99
CA ARG A 363 18.83 -2.66 -20.05
C ARG A 363 19.27 -4.05 -20.52
N GLY A 364 19.04 -4.40 -21.79
CA GLY A 364 19.66 -5.59 -22.41
C GLY A 364 18.79 -6.82 -22.65
N GLY A 365 17.46 -6.70 -22.69
CA GLY A 365 16.60 -7.65 -23.41
C GLY A 365 16.25 -8.99 -22.75
N HIS A 366 16.93 -9.44 -21.68
CA HIS A 366 16.71 -10.80 -21.15
C HIS A 366 16.20 -10.83 -19.70
N CYS A 367 14.89 -10.63 -19.55
CA CYS A 367 14.14 -11.24 -18.46
C CYS A 367 14.30 -12.77 -18.55
N ASP A 368 14.35 -13.47 -17.42
CA ASP A 368 14.55 -14.92 -17.39
C ASP A 368 14.13 -15.49 -16.03
N LEU A 369 14.14 -16.83 -15.92
CA LEU A 369 13.87 -17.54 -14.67
C LEU A 369 14.86 -17.15 -13.57
N PHE A 370 14.37 -17.14 -12.33
CA PHE A 370 15.26 -17.02 -11.17
C PHE A 370 16.17 -18.24 -11.07
N ASN A 371 17.35 -18.06 -10.48
CA ASN A 371 18.30 -19.13 -10.22
C ASN A 371 19.06 -18.90 -8.90
N SER A 372 19.81 -19.90 -8.45
CA SER A 372 20.59 -19.86 -7.21
C SER A 372 21.89 -19.04 -7.31
N THR A 373 22.16 -18.36 -8.43
CA THR A 373 23.45 -17.66 -8.69
C THR A 373 23.25 -16.17 -8.97
N ASP A 374 23.41 -15.72 -10.22
CA ASP A 374 23.37 -14.32 -10.63
C ASP A 374 21.93 -13.79 -10.74
N ARG A 375 20.95 -14.68 -10.90
CA ARG A 375 19.52 -14.34 -10.97
C ARG A 375 18.76 -14.72 -9.69
N LYS A 376 19.37 -14.63 -8.51
CA LYS A 376 18.65 -14.80 -7.23
C LYS A 376 17.48 -13.82 -7.09
N PRO A 377 16.29 -14.24 -6.61
CA PRO A 377 15.16 -13.35 -6.41
C PRO A 377 15.46 -12.39 -5.25
N CYS A 378 15.38 -11.10 -5.52
CA CYS A 378 15.50 -10.01 -4.57
C CYS A 378 14.10 -9.42 -4.33
N ILE A 379 13.62 -9.52 -3.09
CA ILE A 379 12.27 -9.15 -2.67
C ILE A 379 12.21 -7.67 -2.29
N CYS A 380 11.29 -6.94 -2.92
CA CYS A 380 10.99 -5.57 -2.55
C CYS A 380 10.41 -5.53 -1.13
N ARG A 381 11.01 -4.75 -0.24
CA ARG A 381 10.55 -4.64 1.16
C ARG A 381 9.11 -4.16 1.26
N LYS A 382 8.69 -3.27 0.35
CA LYS A 382 7.38 -2.60 0.33
C LYS A 382 6.27 -3.47 -0.28
N CYS A 383 6.44 -3.95 -1.51
CA CYS A 383 5.38 -4.67 -2.24
C CYS A 383 5.63 -6.18 -2.41
N LYS A 384 6.72 -6.71 -1.83
CA LYS A 384 7.11 -8.13 -1.89
C LYS A 384 7.38 -8.71 -3.27
N ASN A 385 7.26 -7.93 -4.34
CA ASN A 385 7.65 -8.35 -5.68
C ASN A 385 9.15 -8.65 -5.80
N SER A 386 9.47 -9.66 -6.59
CA SER A 386 10.82 -10.13 -6.87
C SER A 386 11.40 -9.52 -8.16
N ILE A 387 12.67 -9.15 -8.12
CA ILE A 387 13.51 -8.94 -9.32
C ILE A 387 14.84 -9.67 -9.13
N CYS A 388 15.56 -9.99 -10.19
CA CYS A 388 16.76 -10.79 -10.04
C CYS A 388 17.97 -9.95 -9.58
N LEU A 389 18.90 -10.58 -8.87
CA LEU A 389 20.10 -9.96 -8.31
C LEU A 389 20.93 -9.23 -9.38
N LYS A 390 21.09 -9.82 -10.56
CA LYS A 390 21.74 -9.20 -11.72
C LYS A 390 21.09 -7.87 -12.11
N CYS A 391 19.77 -7.79 -12.15
CA CYS A 391 19.05 -6.55 -12.41
C CYS A 391 19.29 -5.52 -11.30
N VAL A 392 19.33 -5.95 -10.04
CA VAL A 392 19.62 -5.04 -8.92
C VAL A 392 21.06 -4.51 -8.97
N GLN A 393 22.00 -5.35 -9.37
CA GLN A 393 23.42 -5.01 -9.44
C GLN A 393 23.77 -4.15 -10.65
N SER A 394 23.06 -4.30 -11.77
CA SER A 394 23.33 -3.58 -13.02
C SER A 394 22.89 -2.11 -13.00
N ASN A 395 21.98 -1.73 -12.10
CA ASN A 395 21.49 -0.35 -12.00
C ASN A 395 21.54 0.18 -10.56
N PHE A 396 22.43 1.14 -10.32
CA PHE A 396 22.57 1.76 -9.02
C PHE A 396 21.38 2.72 -8.78
N GLY A 397 20.60 2.47 -7.72
CA GLY A 397 19.35 3.20 -7.48
C GLY A 397 18.13 2.56 -8.16
N ILE A 398 18.19 1.26 -8.47
CA ILE A 398 17.03 0.58 -9.01
C ILE A 398 15.83 0.70 -8.06
N LYS A 399 14.76 1.28 -8.60
CA LYS A 399 13.46 1.30 -7.96
C LYS A 399 12.71 0.04 -8.32
N CYS A 400 11.89 -0.44 -7.40
CA CYS A 400 10.98 -1.52 -7.66
C CYS A 400 10.06 -1.15 -8.83
N PRO A 401 10.02 -1.94 -9.92
CA PRO A 401 9.21 -1.59 -11.09
C PRO A 401 7.71 -1.57 -10.78
N PHE A 402 7.30 -2.14 -9.64
CA PHE A 402 5.90 -2.24 -9.24
C PHE A 402 5.44 -1.18 -8.24
N CYS A 403 6.31 -0.75 -7.31
CA CYS A 403 5.92 0.17 -6.22
C CYS A 403 6.87 1.35 -6.02
N GLU A 404 7.86 1.47 -6.90
CA GLU A 404 8.87 2.53 -6.97
C GLU A 404 9.77 2.66 -5.74
N ALA A 405 9.62 1.78 -4.75
CA ALA A 405 10.51 1.75 -3.59
C ALA A 405 11.92 1.32 -4.02
N GLU A 406 12.93 2.00 -3.49
CA GLU A 406 14.32 1.64 -3.71
C GLU A 406 14.61 0.27 -3.09
N TYR A 407 15.22 -0.63 -3.85
CA TYR A 407 15.66 -1.94 -3.33
C TYR A 407 16.76 -1.81 -2.28
N ASN A 408 17.53 -0.73 -2.37
CA ASN A 408 18.54 -0.36 -1.41
C ASN A 408 18.47 1.16 -1.20
N PRO A 409 17.77 1.64 -0.15
CA PRO A 409 17.76 3.05 0.19
C PRO A 409 19.14 3.43 0.75
N ILE A 410 20.13 3.55 -0.13
CA ILE A 410 21.42 4.16 0.23
C ILE A 410 21.16 5.65 0.29
N ASN A 411 21.41 6.24 1.47
CA ASN A 411 21.22 7.65 1.75
C ASN A 411 21.94 8.52 0.70
N TRP A 412 21.17 9.12 -0.21
CA TRP A 412 21.67 9.80 -1.42
C TRP A 412 22.56 11.02 -1.11
N MET A 413 22.54 11.50 0.14
CA MET A 413 23.37 12.60 0.62
C MET A 413 24.82 12.20 0.93
N GLN A 414 25.10 10.91 1.13
CA GLN A 414 26.48 10.41 1.14
C GLN A 414 26.69 9.71 -0.20
N ARG A 415 26.98 10.43 -1.29
CA ARG A 415 27.40 9.80 -2.56
C ARG A 415 28.78 9.17 -2.34
N PRO A 416 28.91 7.88 -2.01
CA PRO A 416 30.22 7.29 -1.85
C PRO A 416 30.79 7.21 -3.26
N ASN A 417 32.08 7.48 -3.44
CA ASN A 417 32.67 7.41 -4.78
C ASN A 417 32.44 6.00 -5.38
N LYS A 418 32.30 5.83 -6.70
CA LYS A 418 31.95 4.55 -7.37
C LYS A 418 32.78 3.34 -6.86
N LYS A 419 34.01 3.58 -6.41
CA LYS A 419 34.91 2.58 -5.80
C LYS A 419 34.47 2.10 -4.40
N GLN A 420 33.90 2.97 -3.56
CA GLN A 420 33.39 2.63 -2.22
C GLN A 420 32.06 1.84 -2.31
N LEU A 421 31.23 2.14 -3.31
CA LEU A 421 29.95 1.45 -3.57
C LEU A 421 30.07 -0.02 -4.00
N LYS A 422 31.25 -0.43 -4.49
CA LYS A 422 31.55 -1.84 -4.78
C LYS A 422 31.94 -2.65 -3.54
N LYS A 423 32.32 -1.99 -2.44
CA LYS A 423 32.82 -2.64 -1.21
C LYS A 423 31.78 -2.78 -0.09
N LEU A 424 30.64 -2.10 -0.17
CA LEU A 424 29.58 -2.23 0.83
C LEU A 424 28.90 -3.60 0.71
N PRO A 425 28.84 -4.42 1.79
CA PRO A 425 28.09 -5.66 1.78
C PRO A 425 26.61 -5.35 1.57
N ARG A 426 26.06 -5.80 0.44
CA ARG A 426 24.65 -5.57 0.10
C ARG A 426 23.84 -6.77 0.57
N THR A 427 23.14 -6.61 1.70
CA THR A 427 22.15 -7.59 2.15
C THR A 427 20.83 -7.32 1.43
N TYR A 428 20.55 -8.10 0.39
CA TYR A 428 19.25 -8.09 -0.24
C TYR A 428 18.35 -9.13 0.42
N ASN A 429 17.06 -8.82 0.55
CA ASN A 429 16.09 -9.80 1.04
C ASN A 429 15.88 -10.83 -0.07
N HIS A 430 16.41 -12.04 0.09
CA HIS A 430 16.21 -13.14 -0.84
C HIS A 430 15.04 -14.01 -0.40
N SER A 431 14.36 -14.65 -1.36
CA SER A 431 13.30 -15.63 -1.08
C SER A 431 13.77 -17.02 -1.49
N SER A 432 14.01 -17.91 -0.52
CA SER A 432 14.28 -19.33 -0.80
C SER A 432 13.06 -20.01 -1.41
N LYS A 433 11.84 -19.65 -0.95
CA LYS A 433 10.57 -20.18 -1.46
C LYS A 433 10.41 -20.03 -2.98
N ILE A 434 10.87 -18.92 -3.57
CA ILE A 434 10.81 -18.74 -5.02
C ILE A 434 11.81 -19.66 -5.74
N ILE A 435 13.00 -19.88 -5.17
CA ILE A 435 13.97 -20.83 -5.72
C ILE A 435 13.46 -22.27 -5.60
N GLU A 436 12.91 -22.64 -4.45
CA GLU A 436 12.26 -23.94 -4.23
C GLU A 436 11.14 -24.17 -5.26
N LEU A 437 10.35 -23.14 -5.58
CA LEU A 437 9.32 -23.22 -6.62
C LEU A 437 9.90 -23.35 -8.04
N VAL A 438 11.00 -22.65 -8.36
CA VAL A 438 11.72 -22.83 -9.64
C VAL A 438 12.21 -24.26 -9.78
N ASP A 439 12.84 -24.80 -8.73
CA ASP A 439 13.41 -26.14 -8.74
C ASP A 439 12.30 -27.20 -8.84
N PHE A 440 11.18 -26.98 -8.12
CA PHE A 440 9.97 -27.80 -8.27
C PHE A 440 9.46 -27.79 -9.71
N TYR A 441 9.37 -26.63 -10.36
CA TYR A 441 8.91 -26.53 -11.75
C TYR A 441 9.87 -27.17 -12.75
N LYS A 442 11.18 -27.03 -12.57
CA LYS A 442 12.17 -27.69 -13.45
C LYS A 442 12.07 -29.20 -13.34
N THR A 443 11.97 -29.71 -12.12
CA THR A 443 11.83 -31.15 -11.84
C THR A 443 10.57 -31.73 -12.47
N ASN A 444 9.47 -30.95 -12.47
CA ASN A 444 8.17 -31.37 -12.98
C ASN A 444 7.83 -30.71 -14.33
N CYS A 445 8.83 -30.31 -15.12
CA CYS A 445 8.63 -29.33 -16.19
C CYS A 445 7.65 -29.77 -17.29
N VAL A 446 7.62 -31.06 -17.64
CA VAL A 446 6.66 -31.60 -18.61
C VAL A 446 5.23 -31.59 -18.05
N ASN A 447 5.04 -31.98 -16.79
CA ASN A 447 3.73 -31.98 -16.13
C ASN A 447 3.21 -30.55 -15.89
N VAL A 448 4.10 -29.62 -15.56
CA VAL A 448 3.78 -28.18 -15.44
C VAL A 448 3.31 -27.64 -16.79
N TYR A 449 4.00 -27.99 -17.88
CA TYR A 449 3.62 -27.56 -19.23
C TYR A 449 2.28 -28.15 -19.65
N GLU A 450 2.06 -29.44 -19.39
CA GLU A 450 0.80 -30.11 -19.67
C GLU A 450 -0.36 -29.51 -18.87
N GLU A 451 -0.19 -29.29 -17.56
CA GLU A 451 -1.23 -28.67 -16.72
C GLU A 451 -1.53 -27.26 -17.23
N TRP A 452 -0.52 -26.48 -17.63
CA TRP A 452 -0.71 -25.16 -18.24
C TRP A 452 -1.47 -25.24 -19.57
N TRP A 453 -1.15 -26.22 -20.41
CA TRP A 453 -1.77 -26.45 -21.71
C TRP A 453 -3.25 -26.87 -21.58
N LYS A 454 -3.51 -27.91 -20.79
CA LYS A 454 -4.84 -28.49 -20.55
C LYS A 454 -5.69 -27.65 -19.61
N GLY A 455 -5.05 -26.86 -18.75
CA GLY A 455 -5.70 -26.11 -17.68
C GLY A 455 -6.78 -25.18 -18.20
N LYS A 456 -7.96 -25.23 -17.58
CA LYS A 456 -9.02 -24.25 -17.76
C LYS A 456 -8.65 -22.99 -16.98
N ALA A 457 -7.70 -22.20 -17.48
CA ALA A 457 -7.39 -20.87 -16.95
C ALA A 457 -8.54 -19.89 -17.28
N VAL A 458 -9.73 -20.19 -16.76
CA VAL A 458 -10.99 -19.51 -17.10
C VAL A 458 -11.05 -18.20 -16.32
N GLY A 459 -10.87 -17.07 -17.00
CA GLY A 459 -11.25 -15.73 -16.55
C GLY A 459 -10.48 -15.13 -15.36
N GLU A 460 -9.40 -15.78 -14.92
CA GLU A 460 -8.66 -15.42 -13.72
C GLU A 460 -7.16 -15.29 -14.05
N GLY A 461 -6.44 -14.42 -13.34
CA GLY A 461 -5.02 -14.23 -13.65
C GLY A 461 -4.19 -13.65 -12.50
N PHE A 462 -2.89 -13.56 -12.74
CA PHE A 462 -1.92 -13.15 -11.74
C PHE A 462 -1.68 -11.63 -11.79
N CYS A 463 -2.02 -10.91 -10.72
CA CYS A 463 -1.69 -9.50 -10.61
C CYS A 463 -0.22 -9.36 -10.16
N MET A 464 0.66 -8.98 -11.09
CA MET A 464 2.06 -8.71 -10.79
C MET A 464 2.23 -7.61 -9.73
N GLY A 465 1.40 -6.57 -9.74
CA GLY A 465 1.49 -5.49 -8.73
C GLY A 465 1.24 -5.95 -7.30
N CYS A 466 0.32 -6.91 -7.10
CA CYS A 466 0.01 -7.49 -5.79
C CYS A 466 0.76 -8.80 -5.51
N PHE A 467 1.45 -9.36 -6.50
CA PHE A 467 2.03 -10.70 -6.46
C PHE A 467 1.01 -11.76 -6.00
N SER A 468 -0.20 -11.65 -6.53
CA SER A 468 -1.33 -12.48 -6.12
C SER A 468 -2.29 -12.67 -7.28
N TYR A 469 -2.86 -13.87 -7.33
CA TYR A 469 -3.99 -14.21 -8.16
C TYR A 469 -5.21 -13.33 -7.87
N SER A 470 -6.01 -13.04 -8.89
CA SER A 470 -7.26 -12.32 -8.73
C SER A 470 -8.27 -12.62 -9.84
N LYS A 471 -9.55 -12.71 -9.46
CA LYS A 471 -10.69 -12.75 -10.39
C LYS A 471 -11.11 -11.35 -10.88
N GLN A 472 -10.47 -10.30 -10.36
CA GLN A 472 -10.81 -8.90 -10.61
C GLN A 472 -9.67 -8.17 -11.34
N LEU A 473 -9.00 -8.86 -12.26
CA LEU A 473 -8.03 -8.22 -13.12
C LEU A 473 -8.71 -7.26 -14.08
N GLU A 474 -8.04 -6.13 -14.30
CA GLU A 474 -8.50 -5.05 -15.16
C GLU A 474 -7.37 -4.60 -16.08
N VAL A 475 -7.77 -4.13 -17.26
CA VAL A 475 -6.87 -3.70 -18.34
C VAL A 475 -7.27 -2.29 -18.79
N CYS A 476 -6.28 -1.45 -19.10
CA CYS A 476 -6.55 -0.13 -19.68
C CYS A 476 -6.74 -0.26 -21.18
N ILE A 477 -7.95 0.05 -21.66
CA ILE A 477 -8.34 -0.08 -23.06
C ILE A 477 -7.41 0.73 -23.96
N HIS A 478 -7.16 1.99 -23.62
CA HIS A 478 -6.31 2.86 -24.43
C HIS A 478 -4.84 2.40 -24.48
N CYS A 479 -4.27 1.91 -23.37
CA CYS A 479 -2.90 1.38 -23.41
C CYS A 479 -2.77 0.16 -24.32
N GLU A 480 -3.86 -0.59 -24.47
CA GLU A 480 -3.92 -1.75 -25.33
C GLU A 480 -4.28 -1.41 -26.78
N LEU A 481 -5.11 -0.39 -27.04
CA LEU A 481 -5.52 0.01 -28.39
C LEU A 481 -4.48 0.93 -29.08
N ASP A 482 -3.83 1.83 -28.35
CA ASP A 482 -2.98 2.88 -28.96
C ASP A 482 -1.54 2.45 -29.22
N TYR A 483 -1.13 1.31 -28.66
CA TYR A 483 0.17 0.74 -28.94
C TYR A 483 0.12 0.01 -30.28
N SER A 484 1.10 0.27 -31.16
CA SER A 484 1.26 -0.48 -32.42
C SER A 484 1.48 -1.99 -32.23
N GLU A 485 1.78 -2.42 -31.01
CA GLU A 485 1.86 -3.81 -30.56
C GLU A 485 0.79 -4.14 -29.51
N GLY A 486 -0.36 -3.45 -29.61
CA GLY A 486 -1.56 -3.71 -28.83
C GLY A 486 -2.09 -5.11 -29.05
N VAL A 487 -2.61 -5.72 -27.99
CA VAL A 487 -3.14 -7.09 -28.03
C VAL A 487 -4.67 -7.10 -28.16
N LEU A 488 -5.30 -5.93 -27.99
CA LEU A 488 -6.73 -5.73 -28.15
C LEU A 488 -7.00 -4.87 -29.39
N LYS A 489 -8.11 -5.13 -30.07
CA LYS A 489 -8.73 -4.26 -31.08
C LYS A 489 -10.21 -4.07 -30.76
N ARG A 490 -10.83 -3.02 -31.30
CA ARG A 490 -12.28 -2.89 -31.30
C ARG A 490 -12.88 -3.99 -32.19
N ASP A 491 -13.96 -4.58 -31.73
CA ASP A 491 -14.75 -5.54 -32.50
C ASP A 491 -15.34 -4.81 -33.72
N ALA A 492 -15.35 -5.46 -34.89
CA ALA A 492 -15.82 -4.84 -36.12
C ALA A 492 -17.35 -4.67 -36.15
N ASP A 493 -18.07 -5.52 -35.41
CA ASP A 493 -19.53 -5.55 -35.36
C ASP A 493 -20.12 -4.77 -34.16
N ASP A 494 -19.28 -4.36 -33.20
CA ASP A 494 -19.68 -3.63 -32.00
C ASP A 494 -18.52 -2.76 -31.48
N ASP A 495 -18.57 -1.46 -31.75
CA ASP A 495 -17.55 -0.48 -31.35
C ASP A 495 -17.24 -0.47 -29.84
N PHE A 496 -18.12 -1.05 -29.01
CA PHE A 496 -17.96 -1.13 -27.56
C PHE A 496 -17.38 -2.45 -27.06
N LYS A 497 -17.25 -3.48 -27.92
CA LYS A 497 -16.62 -4.76 -27.55
C LYS A 497 -15.15 -4.77 -27.95
N LEU A 498 -14.32 -5.32 -27.06
CA LEU A 498 -12.90 -5.52 -27.32
C LEU A 498 -12.65 -6.99 -27.64
N ALA A 499 -11.99 -7.21 -28.76
CA ALA A 499 -11.53 -8.53 -29.20
C ALA A 499 -10.00 -8.62 -29.14
N PHE A 500 -9.50 -9.82 -28.88
CA PHE A 500 -8.07 -10.12 -28.96
C PHE A 500 -7.60 -10.09 -30.42
N PHE A 501 -6.43 -9.49 -30.65
CA PHE A 501 -5.73 -9.55 -31.94
C PHE A 501 -4.28 -9.96 -31.70
N ALA A 502 -3.84 -11.05 -32.34
CA ALA A 502 -2.47 -11.52 -32.22
C ALA A 502 -1.50 -10.50 -32.87
N PRO A 503 -0.56 -9.90 -32.12
CA PRO A 503 0.40 -8.98 -32.72
C PRO A 503 1.43 -9.76 -33.56
N PRO A 504 1.90 -9.20 -34.69
CA PRO A 504 2.88 -9.85 -35.57
C PRO A 504 4.31 -9.93 -35.00
N SER A 505 4.60 -9.37 -33.82
CA SER A 505 5.97 -9.25 -33.29
C SER A 505 6.41 -10.37 -32.33
N ASN A 506 7.60 -10.93 -32.59
CA ASN A 506 8.21 -12.11 -31.93
C ASN A 506 8.71 -11.92 -30.49
N THR A 507 8.11 -11.05 -29.65
CA THR A 507 8.58 -10.92 -28.26
C THR A 507 7.48 -11.07 -27.22
N PRO A 508 7.08 -12.32 -26.90
CA PRO A 508 6.04 -12.66 -25.90
C PRO A 508 6.26 -11.98 -24.54
N ASN A 509 7.52 -11.82 -24.13
CA ASN A 509 7.93 -11.19 -22.87
C ASN A 509 7.71 -9.66 -22.80
N GLN A 510 7.22 -9.02 -23.86
CA GLN A 510 7.11 -7.57 -23.84
C GLN A 510 5.85 -7.02 -23.20
N ARG A 511 4.64 -7.61 -23.30
CA ARG A 511 3.46 -6.73 -23.17
C ARG A 511 2.21 -7.18 -22.42
N PHE A 512 1.78 -8.43 -22.26
CA PHE A 512 0.39 -8.62 -21.75
C PHE A 512 0.22 -8.79 -20.23
N ALA A 513 0.77 -9.84 -19.59
CA ALA A 513 0.50 -10.13 -18.17
C ALA A 513 1.00 -9.05 -17.20
N THR A 514 2.10 -8.35 -17.53
CA THR A 514 2.65 -7.27 -16.67
C THR A 514 1.77 -6.02 -16.62
N ARG A 515 0.83 -5.86 -17.55
CA ARG A 515 -0.05 -4.68 -17.65
C ARG A 515 -1.37 -4.87 -16.90
N TRP A 516 -1.66 -6.09 -16.45
CA TRP A 516 -2.86 -6.39 -15.69
C TRP A 516 -2.70 -6.01 -14.22
N GLN A 517 -3.74 -5.37 -13.70
CA GLN A 517 -3.79 -4.98 -12.31
C GLN A 517 -5.13 -5.40 -11.76
N CYS A 518 -5.15 -5.96 -10.54
CA CYS A 518 -6.42 -6.16 -9.88
C CYS A 518 -7.07 -4.79 -9.58
N SER A 519 -8.39 -4.75 -9.58
CA SER A 519 -9.23 -3.62 -9.14
C SER A 519 -8.65 -2.87 -7.93
N GLY A 520 -8.20 -3.62 -6.91
CA GLY A 520 -7.67 -3.10 -5.65
C GLY A 520 -6.14 -2.90 -5.57
N CYS A 521 -5.38 -2.90 -6.68
CA CYS A 521 -3.92 -2.84 -6.58
C CYS A 521 -3.42 -1.60 -5.79
N LEU A 522 -2.63 -1.76 -4.73
CA LEU A 522 -2.27 -0.67 -3.80
C LEU A 522 -1.63 0.57 -4.46
N PRO A 523 -0.76 0.44 -5.48
CA PRO A 523 -0.27 1.57 -6.26
C PRO A 523 -1.40 2.36 -6.93
N ARG A 524 -2.45 1.70 -7.42
CA ARG A 524 -3.64 2.34 -8.01
C ARG A 524 -4.42 3.16 -7.01
N LEU A 525 -4.69 2.59 -5.83
CA LEU A 525 -5.39 3.31 -4.76
C LEU A 525 -4.63 4.55 -4.31
N LYS A 526 -3.30 4.46 -4.16
CA LYS A 526 -2.45 5.61 -3.80
C LYS A 526 -2.46 6.70 -4.86
N SER A 527 -2.42 6.35 -6.14
CA SER A 527 -2.51 7.34 -7.23
C SER A 527 -3.91 7.96 -7.40
N ASN A 528 -5.00 7.25 -7.07
CA ASN A 528 -6.34 7.85 -7.00
C ASN A 528 -6.36 9.00 -5.98
N LEU A 529 -5.87 8.75 -4.76
CA LEU A 529 -5.82 9.78 -3.72
C LEU A 529 -4.85 10.91 -4.06
N GLU A 530 -3.68 10.60 -4.60
CA GLU A 530 -2.70 11.63 -4.99
C GLU A 530 -3.32 12.59 -6.02
N LEU A 531 -4.15 12.10 -6.96
CA LEU A 531 -4.83 12.96 -7.93
C LEU A 531 -6.01 13.74 -7.39
N GLU A 532 -6.86 13.10 -6.58
CA GLU A 532 -7.94 13.82 -5.88
C GLU A 532 -7.37 14.99 -5.05
N ASN A 533 -6.14 14.83 -4.52
CA ASN A 533 -5.41 15.88 -3.81
C ASN A 533 -4.59 16.82 -4.73
N SER A 534 -4.27 16.44 -5.97
CA SER A 534 -3.37 17.20 -6.86
C SER A 534 -4.06 18.05 -7.92
N VAL A 535 -5.39 18.15 -7.95
CA VAL A 535 -6.12 19.10 -8.83
C VAL A 535 -5.78 20.59 -8.51
N ARG A 536 -4.84 20.89 -7.61
CA ARG A 536 -4.35 22.24 -7.32
C ARG A 536 -2.87 22.51 -7.59
N PHE A 537 -2.12 21.63 -8.26
CA PHE A 537 -0.72 21.94 -8.61
C PHE A 537 -0.40 21.63 -10.07
N GLU A 538 -0.56 22.66 -10.90
CA GLU A 538 0.14 22.76 -12.18
C GLU A 538 1.64 22.94 -11.90
N ASN A 539 2.48 22.32 -12.74
CA ASN A 539 3.95 22.34 -12.75
C ASN A 539 4.65 21.20 -11.98
N PHE A 540 4.78 20.05 -12.64
CA PHE A 540 5.97 19.22 -12.51
C PHE A 540 6.45 18.77 -13.89
N ASP A 541 7.26 19.61 -14.53
CA ASP A 541 8.19 19.19 -15.58
C ASP A 541 9.34 18.44 -14.92
N ASN A 542 9.37 17.12 -15.05
CA ASN A 542 10.62 16.38 -15.01
C ASN A 542 10.49 15.05 -15.76
N HIS A 543 11.18 15.02 -16.90
CA HIS A 543 11.45 13.86 -17.72
C HIS A 543 12.10 12.73 -16.89
N LEU A 544 11.33 11.68 -16.64
CA LEU A 544 11.84 10.36 -16.32
C LEU A 544 11.06 9.35 -17.16
N GLU A 545 11.68 8.94 -18.26
CA GLU A 545 11.25 7.81 -19.08
C GLU A 545 11.21 6.53 -18.22
N MET A 546 10.04 6.22 -17.64
CA MET A 546 9.76 4.98 -16.92
C MET A 546 8.33 4.49 -17.27
N PHE A 547 8.08 3.45 -18.08
CA PHE A 547 7.78 2.10 -17.53
C PHE A 547 6.48 1.43 -18.03
N ARG A 548 6.55 0.52 -19.03
CA ARG A 548 5.58 -0.54 -19.43
C ARG A 548 4.21 -0.60 -18.76
N GLY A 549 3.17 -0.30 -19.57
CA GLY A 549 1.75 -0.40 -19.25
C GLY A 549 1.36 0.53 -18.15
N CYS A 550 0.62 1.61 -18.45
CA CYS A 550 0.38 2.67 -17.49
C CYS A 550 -0.06 2.09 -16.14
N ASN A 551 0.83 2.16 -15.16
CA ASN A 551 0.42 2.09 -13.77
C ASN A 551 -0.55 3.26 -13.57
N PHE A 552 -1.57 3.11 -12.75
CA PHE A 552 -2.63 4.12 -12.70
C PHE A 552 -2.10 5.53 -12.37
N LYS A 553 -0.95 5.64 -11.67
CA LYS A 553 -0.19 6.90 -11.52
C LYS A 553 0.18 7.56 -12.84
N THR A 554 0.72 6.83 -13.81
CA THR A 554 0.96 7.32 -15.19
C THR A 554 -0.32 7.53 -15.99
N ARG A 555 -1.39 6.76 -15.74
CA ARG A 555 -2.71 6.99 -16.38
C ARG A 555 -3.27 8.35 -16.02
N LEU A 556 -3.04 8.78 -14.78
CA LEU A 556 -3.62 9.99 -14.24
C LEU A 556 -2.69 11.21 -14.30
N SER A 557 -1.37 11.07 -14.08
CA SER A 557 -0.45 12.22 -14.01
C SER A 557 0.00 12.75 -15.37
N ASN A 558 0.08 11.89 -16.40
CA ASN A 558 0.63 12.27 -17.72
C ASN A 558 -0.41 12.15 -18.84
N GLY A 559 -1.67 11.87 -18.48
CA GLY A 559 -2.64 11.30 -19.41
C GLY A 559 -2.13 9.96 -19.96
N CYS A 560 -3.02 9.13 -20.49
CA CYS A 560 -2.57 8.39 -21.67
C CYS A 560 -2.22 9.48 -22.70
N TRP A 561 -0.97 9.57 -23.15
CA TRP A 561 -0.37 10.78 -23.80
C TRP A 561 -1.12 11.29 -25.06
N LYS A 562 -2.17 10.62 -25.49
CA LYS A 562 -2.99 10.93 -26.66
C LYS A 562 -4.44 11.34 -26.34
N PHE A 563 -4.86 11.34 -25.08
CA PHE A 563 -6.19 11.86 -24.73
C PHE A 563 -6.15 13.38 -24.77
N ASP A 564 -6.68 13.95 -25.84
CA ASP A 564 -6.97 15.38 -25.91
C ASP A 564 -8.03 15.69 -24.85
N LYS A 565 -7.72 16.60 -23.92
CA LYS A 565 -8.59 16.94 -22.78
C LYS A 565 -9.93 17.56 -23.20
N LYS A 566 -10.13 17.80 -24.50
CA LYS A 566 -11.24 18.56 -25.05
C LYS A 566 -12.44 17.72 -25.50
N GLU A 567 -12.31 16.40 -25.60
CA GLU A 567 -13.42 15.52 -26.00
C GLU A 567 -13.74 14.54 -24.86
N GLU A 568 -14.72 14.91 -24.03
CA GLU A 568 -15.23 14.09 -22.94
C GLU A 568 -15.91 12.82 -23.45
N PRO A 569 -15.47 11.66 -22.94
CA PRO A 569 -16.42 10.83 -22.22
C PRO A 569 -15.91 10.52 -20.80
N PRO A 570 -16.79 10.14 -19.86
CA PRO A 570 -16.41 9.93 -18.46
C PRO A 570 -15.30 8.87 -18.33
N PHE A 571 -14.28 9.18 -17.53
CA PHE A 571 -13.08 8.38 -17.25
C PHE A 571 -13.32 6.89 -16.95
N THR A 572 -14.54 6.53 -16.55
CA THR A 572 -15.02 5.16 -16.29
C THR A 572 -15.03 4.25 -17.52
N LEU A 573 -14.97 4.79 -18.74
CA LEU A 573 -14.97 4.02 -20.00
C LEU A 573 -13.58 3.52 -20.45
N SER A 574 -12.50 3.82 -19.71
CA SER A 574 -11.12 3.50 -20.13
C SER A 574 -10.54 2.19 -19.57
N ILE A 575 -11.32 1.47 -18.76
CA ILE A 575 -10.91 0.24 -18.07
C ILE A 575 -11.95 -0.85 -18.30
N VAL A 576 -11.49 -2.03 -18.71
CA VAL A 576 -12.32 -3.23 -18.87
C VAL A 576 -11.84 -4.32 -17.91
N LYS A 577 -12.75 -5.10 -17.31
CA LYS A 577 -12.35 -6.28 -16.55
C LYS A 577 -11.85 -7.33 -17.53
N LEU A 578 -10.73 -7.97 -17.22
CA LEU A 578 -10.12 -8.98 -18.08
C LEU A 578 -11.13 -10.06 -18.46
N LYS A 579 -11.90 -10.56 -17.49
CA LYS A 579 -12.94 -11.58 -17.71
C LYS A 579 -14.07 -11.15 -18.66
N ASP A 580 -14.30 -9.84 -18.79
CA ASP A 580 -15.34 -9.28 -19.66
C ASP A 580 -14.81 -9.12 -21.10
N ILE A 581 -13.51 -9.31 -21.34
CA ILE A 581 -12.91 -9.37 -22.68
C ILE A 581 -13.21 -10.74 -23.29
N LYS A 582 -13.76 -10.74 -24.51
CA LYS A 582 -14.01 -11.96 -25.29
C LYS A 582 -12.71 -12.77 -25.39
N ASN A 583 -12.76 -14.05 -25.03
CA ASN A 583 -11.62 -14.98 -25.11
C ASN A 583 -10.46 -14.69 -24.15
N SER A 584 -10.72 -13.98 -23.06
CA SER A 584 -9.72 -13.61 -22.05
C SER A 584 -8.86 -14.77 -21.53
N GLU A 585 -9.40 -15.99 -21.47
CA GLU A 585 -8.66 -17.20 -21.08
C GLU A 585 -7.48 -17.51 -22.01
N TYR A 586 -7.66 -17.37 -23.32
CA TYR A 586 -6.60 -17.57 -24.31
C TYR A 586 -5.53 -16.50 -24.18
N ILE A 587 -5.95 -15.28 -23.83
CA ILE A 587 -5.00 -14.19 -23.64
C ILE A 587 -4.11 -14.45 -22.42
N THR A 588 -4.67 -15.01 -21.34
CA THR A 588 -3.90 -15.45 -20.18
C THR A 588 -2.89 -16.53 -20.56
N LYS A 589 -3.31 -17.57 -21.27
CA LYS A 589 -2.39 -18.63 -21.72
C LYS A 589 -1.29 -18.08 -22.63
N TRP A 590 -1.64 -17.33 -23.67
CA TRP A 590 -0.66 -16.70 -24.57
C TRP A 590 0.34 -15.83 -23.82
N SER A 591 -0.12 -15.03 -22.86
CA SER A 591 0.73 -14.13 -22.07
C SER A 591 1.71 -14.85 -21.15
N THR A 592 1.45 -16.12 -20.82
CA THR A 592 2.27 -16.95 -19.92
C THR A 592 3.03 -18.06 -20.67
N MET A 593 2.75 -18.26 -21.96
CA MET A 593 3.35 -19.30 -22.80
C MET A 593 4.89 -19.28 -22.79
N ASP A 594 5.51 -18.11 -22.95
CA ASP A 594 6.98 -18.02 -22.95
C ASP A 594 7.58 -18.40 -21.58
N VAL A 595 6.89 -18.10 -20.48
CA VAL A 595 7.31 -18.54 -19.15
C VAL A 595 7.22 -20.05 -19.02
N ALA A 596 6.11 -20.66 -19.47
CA ALA A 596 5.93 -22.11 -19.48
C ALA A 596 6.99 -22.81 -20.35
N ASN A 597 7.23 -22.31 -21.56
CA ASN A 597 8.27 -22.82 -22.48
C ASN A 597 9.67 -22.72 -21.88
N ARG A 598 10.02 -21.61 -21.23
CA ARG A 598 11.34 -21.46 -20.58
C ARG A 598 11.53 -22.40 -19.40
N ILE A 599 10.46 -22.67 -18.65
CA ILE A 599 10.49 -23.66 -17.57
C ILE A 599 10.72 -25.05 -18.13
N LEU A 600 9.98 -25.41 -19.19
CA LEU A 600 10.18 -26.66 -19.91
C LEU A 600 11.61 -26.79 -20.42
N GLU A 601 12.10 -25.79 -21.14
CA GLU A 601 13.47 -25.73 -21.64
C GLU A 601 14.51 -25.87 -20.52
N ALA A 602 14.32 -25.15 -19.40
CA ALA A 602 15.25 -25.16 -18.28
C ALA A 602 15.31 -26.52 -17.59
N GLY A 603 14.17 -27.20 -17.42
CA GLY A 603 14.11 -28.55 -16.86
C GLY A 603 14.74 -29.58 -17.78
N LEU A 604 14.37 -29.59 -19.07
CA LEU A 604 14.89 -30.56 -20.04
C LEU A 604 16.41 -30.46 -20.25
N LYS A 605 17.02 -29.28 -20.07
CA LYS A 605 18.48 -29.09 -20.13
C LYS A 605 19.25 -29.84 -19.04
N GLU A 606 18.58 -30.22 -17.95
CA GLU A 606 19.17 -30.93 -16.81
C GLU A 606 19.17 -32.47 -17.02
N HIS A 607 18.54 -32.98 -18.09
CA HIS A 607 18.49 -34.40 -18.42
C HIS A 607 19.68 -34.89 -19.26
N GLN A 608 19.96 -36.21 -19.19
CA GLN A 608 21.03 -36.85 -19.97
C GLN A 608 20.74 -36.79 -21.49
N ASN A 609 19.51 -37.06 -21.90
CA ASN A 609 19.04 -37.05 -23.30
C ASN A 609 18.66 -35.65 -23.82
N LYS A 610 19.28 -34.59 -23.27
CA LYS A 610 18.88 -33.19 -23.54
C LYS A 610 18.81 -32.81 -25.02
N GLN A 611 19.65 -33.37 -25.91
CA GLN A 611 19.64 -32.98 -27.32
C GLN A 611 18.32 -33.34 -28.01
N GLU A 612 17.82 -34.56 -27.75
CA GLU A 612 16.57 -35.04 -28.32
C GLU A 612 15.37 -34.36 -27.66
N LEU A 613 15.37 -34.25 -26.33
CA LEU A 613 14.33 -33.54 -25.59
C LEU A 613 14.19 -32.07 -26.04
N MET A 614 15.32 -31.40 -26.32
CA MET A 614 15.34 -30.03 -26.85
C MET A 614 14.89 -29.93 -28.31
N ARG A 615 14.90 -31.02 -29.08
CA ARG A 615 14.31 -31.07 -30.42
C ARG A 615 12.79 -31.11 -30.31
N ILE A 616 12.27 -32.04 -29.51
CA ILE A 616 10.83 -32.18 -29.25
C ILE A 616 10.25 -30.90 -28.64
N GLN A 617 10.96 -30.28 -27.68
CA GLN A 617 10.54 -29.02 -27.07
C GLN A 617 10.47 -27.86 -28.06
N ARG A 618 11.37 -27.79 -29.04
CA ARG A 618 11.34 -26.75 -30.07
C ARG A 618 10.12 -26.89 -30.98
N ASP A 619 9.84 -28.12 -31.43
CA ASP A 619 8.62 -28.42 -32.19
C ASP A 619 7.36 -28.07 -31.37
N LEU A 620 7.32 -28.46 -30.10
CA LEU A 620 6.21 -28.15 -29.20
C LEU A 620 6.00 -26.64 -29.05
N SER A 621 7.08 -25.88 -28.84
CA SER A 621 7.04 -24.42 -28.74
C SER A 621 6.53 -23.78 -30.03
N GLU A 622 7.00 -24.26 -31.19
CA GLU A 622 6.58 -23.76 -32.50
C GLU A 622 5.10 -24.04 -32.76
N LYS A 623 4.64 -25.28 -32.52
CA LYS A 623 3.23 -25.67 -32.70
C LYS A 623 2.30 -24.91 -31.75
N THR A 624 2.70 -24.74 -30.49
CA THR A 624 1.94 -23.94 -29.52
C THR A 624 1.87 -22.47 -29.96
N GLU A 625 2.96 -21.92 -30.50
CA GLU A 625 2.96 -20.56 -31.03
C GLU A 625 2.03 -20.41 -32.25
N ILE A 626 2.06 -21.38 -33.17
CA ILE A 626 1.17 -21.43 -34.34
C ILE A 626 -0.29 -21.48 -33.90
N TYR A 627 -0.63 -22.33 -32.91
CA TYR A 627 -1.97 -22.45 -32.35
C TYR A 627 -2.52 -21.07 -31.92
N PHE A 628 -1.80 -20.36 -31.05
CA PHE A 628 -2.28 -19.06 -30.57
C PHE A 628 -2.21 -17.94 -31.63
N ARG A 629 -1.28 -17.99 -32.59
CA ARG A 629 -1.18 -16.96 -33.65
C ARG A 629 -2.22 -17.12 -34.76
N ARG A 630 -2.50 -18.36 -35.18
CA ARG A 630 -3.30 -18.65 -36.39
C ARG A 630 -4.66 -19.22 -36.06
N VAL A 631 -4.71 -20.29 -35.28
CA VAL A 631 -5.98 -20.96 -34.94
C VAL A 631 -6.87 -20.02 -34.17
N LEU A 632 -6.34 -19.37 -33.13
CA LEU A 632 -7.14 -18.45 -32.33
C LEU A 632 -7.70 -17.32 -33.20
N VAL A 633 -6.92 -16.74 -34.11
CA VAL A 633 -7.44 -15.67 -34.99
C VAL A 633 -8.58 -16.16 -35.89
N LEU A 634 -8.47 -17.36 -36.44
CA LEU A 634 -9.48 -17.94 -37.34
C LEU A 634 -10.74 -18.39 -36.58
N VAL A 635 -10.59 -19.10 -35.46
CA VAL A 635 -11.69 -19.55 -34.60
C VAL A 635 -12.45 -18.35 -34.04
N LEU A 636 -11.74 -17.29 -33.62
CA LEU A 636 -12.39 -16.08 -33.12
C LEU A 636 -13.13 -15.29 -34.20
N ALA A 637 -12.76 -15.47 -35.47
CA ALA A 637 -13.45 -14.93 -36.63
C ALA A 637 -14.62 -15.82 -37.11
N GLY A 638 -14.86 -16.98 -36.49
CA GLY A 638 -15.90 -17.92 -36.90
C GLY A 638 -15.60 -18.65 -38.22
N ASP A 639 -14.33 -18.79 -38.59
CA ASP A 639 -13.91 -19.51 -39.79
C ASP A 639 -13.81 -21.02 -39.51
N GLU A 640 -14.60 -21.83 -40.23
CA GLU A 640 -14.62 -23.30 -40.08
C GLU A 640 -13.23 -23.94 -40.28
N ARG A 641 -12.36 -23.34 -41.10
CA ARG A 641 -10.96 -23.81 -41.28
C ARG A 641 -10.14 -23.65 -40.01
N GLY A 642 -10.53 -22.72 -39.14
CA GLY A 642 -9.94 -22.54 -37.82
C GLY A 642 -10.19 -23.73 -36.91
N GLU A 643 -11.39 -24.31 -36.95
CA GLU A 643 -11.77 -25.46 -36.11
C GLU A 643 -11.02 -26.74 -36.50
N GLU A 644 -10.88 -27.01 -37.80
CA GLU A 644 -10.11 -28.18 -38.27
C GLU A 644 -8.62 -28.06 -37.90
N LEU A 645 -8.03 -26.88 -38.14
CA LEU A 645 -6.64 -26.60 -37.77
C LEU A 645 -6.44 -26.64 -36.24
N GLU A 646 -7.46 -26.24 -35.47
CA GLU A 646 -7.45 -26.35 -34.01
C GLU A 646 -7.30 -27.80 -33.57
N LEU A 647 -8.16 -28.68 -34.07
CA LEU A 647 -8.15 -30.10 -33.72
C LEU A 647 -6.84 -30.78 -34.10
N GLU A 648 -6.30 -30.45 -35.28
CA GLU A 648 -5.00 -30.98 -35.73
C GLU A 648 -3.86 -30.54 -34.80
N LEU A 649 -3.71 -29.24 -34.53
CA LEU A 649 -2.64 -28.74 -33.68
C LEU A 649 -2.77 -29.20 -32.23
N VAL A 650 -3.99 -29.27 -31.69
CA VAL A 650 -4.21 -29.78 -30.33
C VAL A 650 -3.75 -31.24 -30.23
N ARG A 651 -4.05 -32.05 -31.24
CA ARG A 651 -3.59 -33.45 -31.30
C ARG A 651 -2.07 -33.53 -31.36
N GLU A 652 -1.42 -32.80 -32.28
CA GLU A 652 0.04 -32.79 -32.41
C GLU A 652 0.74 -32.30 -31.13
N ILE A 653 0.23 -31.25 -30.51
CA ILE A 653 0.76 -30.72 -29.24
C ILE A 653 0.65 -31.78 -28.14
N ASN A 654 -0.49 -32.48 -28.03
CA ASN A 654 -0.66 -33.54 -27.05
C ASN A 654 0.28 -34.73 -27.32
N GLU A 655 0.47 -35.13 -28.57
CA GLU A 655 1.43 -36.17 -28.95
C GLU A 655 2.87 -35.79 -28.56
N LEU A 656 3.27 -34.53 -28.80
CA LEU A 656 4.58 -34.02 -28.40
C LEU A 656 4.77 -34.00 -26.87
N ILE A 657 3.71 -33.64 -26.12
CA ILE A 657 3.72 -33.68 -24.65
C ILE A 657 3.90 -35.12 -24.15
N GLU A 658 3.15 -36.08 -24.69
CA GLU A 658 3.28 -37.50 -24.31
C GLU A 658 4.67 -38.05 -24.68
N ASN A 659 5.21 -37.67 -25.84
CA ASN A 659 6.58 -38.02 -26.22
C ASN A 659 7.61 -37.49 -25.22
N LEU A 660 7.47 -36.24 -24.75
CA LEU A 660 8.35 -35.70 -23.72
C LEU A 660 8.25 -36.48 -22.41
N LYS A 661 7.04 -36.86 -21.97
CA LYS A 661 6.86 -37.66 -20.74
C LYS A 661 7.58 -39.00 -20.83
N VAL A 662 7.41 -39.72 -21.93
CA VAL A 662 8.05 -41.02 -22.14
C VAL A 662 9.57 -40.87 -22.07
N ASN A 663 10.13 -39.89 -22.80
CA ASN A 663 11.58 -39.69 -22.89
C ASN A 663 12.22 -39.09 -21.62
N VAL A 664 11.45 -38.45 -20.75
CA VAL A 664 11.92 -37.94 -19.45
C VAL A 664 11.95 -39.04 -18.38
N CYS A 665 11.04 -40.03 -18.49
CA CYS A 665 10.97 -41.17 -17.57
C CYS A 665 11.97 -42.29 -17.87
N THR A 666 12.44 -42.39 -19.12
CA THR A 666 13.49 -43.32 -19.58
C THR A 666 14.88 -42.72 -19.44
#